data_AF-A0A956PGB9-F1
#
_entry.id   AF-A0A956PGB9-F1
#
_cell.length_a   1.000
_cell.length_b   1.000
_cell.length_c   1.000
_cell.angle_alpha   90.00
_cell.angle_beta   90.00
_cell.angle_gamma   90.00
#
_symmetry.space_group_name_H-M   'P 1'
#
loop_
_entity.id
_entity.type
_entity.pdbx_description
1 polymer ?
#
loop_
_entity_poly.entity_id
_entity_poly.type
_entity_poly.pdbx_seq_one_letter_code
_entity_poly.pdbx_strand_id
1 'polypeptide(L)'
;RTVWLTRRGGPATIADIQQSKPEILAVHPNSVSGFINPVSALLRAGVTVAPGQIRFTHSHSGSLDALSAGETPQIACVWEPTWKARADSGLIPVEVPGLNDIVNPAMVVVGRRDSAGAESLKGLIQAGKVPDFVYDPNYLKQVEALPPRPLEWSAESLNRTDLNDLVLTLRHYNRTHPSPARLAVVLAGGGAKCSYQAGAVRALEEKLSQAREQFGDENLDIQLVVGTSGGAINALSVAMGLSKTEDGFRDLSSAWLDLDQKEIVSPPFLVRLNMWVWFASVLGLAILFFTRRLRMKRGKTLLFTSLVGAVMALLPRLPVKISSWLGASSELQHFWTWISFGIEGAGFVLLIAAALWEGLCRIKERKGERFEPRLSVVRWLTFLVAVLPILQTWTILWHEEVISENRGLETALLRNFGVLVNQESVRRGAADVEAGTIAELSRAVFDRDLLTRDLVITASPLPEPDRDLPAEYYFFASPHGHSDPAFGERGVSLQEHPEILFDAMLGSAAIYPLFPSRRVKGIPKPDESVDLVDGSFAHRSPLEAAVQWGATHVLVVEASTQEQPGRGKFLHNLGSAMTFLYDQAQLTDVRAEGETVLYTLYPSAPHIGLPDFSAPLIQQSLNKGYAEASGAPSQGSQEGGVLHKIQGPPSFWTP
;
A
#
# COMPACT_ATOMS: atom_id res chain seq x y z
N ARG A 1 14.99 24.15 -29.79
CA ARG A 1 15.32 25.13 -28.73
C ARG A 1 14.60 24.75 -27.44
N THR A 2 15.18 25.08 -26.30
CA THR A 2 14.58 24.89 -24.96
C THR A 2 13.87 26.17 -24.54
N VAL A 3 12.77 26.01 -23.79
CA VAL A 3 11.93 27.12 -23.31
C VAL A 3 11.60 26.87 -21.85
N TRP A 4 11.80 27.88 -21.00
CA TRP A 4 11.24 27.89 -19.65
C TRP A 4 9.78 28.30 -19.72
N LEU A 5 8.92 27.58 -19.01
CA LEU A 5 7.48 27.82 -18.93
C LEU A 5 7.07 28.01 -17.47
N THR A 6 6.05 28.82 -17.28
CA THR A 6 5.33 28.99 -16.01
C THR A 6 3.84 29.09 -16.28
N ARG A 7 2.99 28.90 -15.26
CA ARG A 7 1.56 29.18 -15.38
C ARG A 7 1.30 30.68 -15.45
N ARG A 8 0.21 31.09 -16.10
CA ARG A 8 -0.25 32.48 -16.14
C ARG A 8 -0.49 32.98 -14.70
N GLY A 9 0.23 34.02 -14.29
CA GLY A 9 0.23 34.52 -12.90
C GLY A 9 1.35 33.94 -12.01
N GLY A 10 2.16 33.02 -12.54
CA GLY A 10 3.40 32.54 -11.92
C GLY A 10 4.61 33.42 -12.24
N PRO A 11 5.81 33.04 -11.77
CA PRO A 11 7.03 33.85 -11.94
C PRO A 11 7.48 33.89 -13.41
N ALA A 12 7.31 35.05 -14.05
CA ALA A 12 7.55 35.24 -15.48
C ALA A 12 8.92 35.88 -15.78
N THR A 13 9.59 36.43 -14.77
CA THR A 13 10.90 37.08 -14.89
C THR A 13 11.94 36.47 -13.94
N ILE A 14 13.23 36.72 -14.21
CA ILE A 14 14.33 36.33 -13.31
C ILE A 14 14.15 36.91 -11.90
N ALA A 15 13.69 38.15 -11.79
CA ALA A 15 13.43 38.78 -10.50
C ALA A 15 12.30 38.05 -9.73
N ASP A 16 11.23 37.66 -10.43
CA ASP A 16 10.14 36.88 -9.83
C ASP A 16 10.64 35.51 -9.35
N ILE A 17 11.51 34.84 -10.13
CA ILE A 17 12.09 33.55 -9.75
C ILE A 17 12.96 33.70 -8.50
N GLN A 18 13.79 34.76 -8.41
CA GLN A 18 14.63 35.02 -7.24
C GLN A 18 13.80 35.28 -5.98
N GLN A 19 12.69 36.00 -6.10
CA GLN A 19 11.83 36.37 -4.97
C GLN A 19 10.92 35.21 -4.53
N SER A 20 10.25 34.56 -5.49
CA SER A 20 9.28 33.50 -5.21
C SER A 20 9.93 32.14 -4.95
N LYS A 21 11.20 31.97 -5.38
CA LYS A 21 11.96 30.72 -5.22
C LYS A 21 11.14 29.50 -5.67
N PRO A 22 10.62 29.49 -6.91
CA PRO A 22 9.67 28.50 -7.36
C PRO A 22 10.29 27.10 -7.37
N GLU A 23 9.42 26.09 -7.32
CA GLU A 23 9.84 24.73 -7.61
C GLU A 23 10.21 24.60 -9.10
N ILE A 24 11.31 23.91 -9.38
CA ILE A 24 11.89 23.72 -10.69
C ILE A 24 11.62 22.29 -11.16
N LEU A 25 10.77 22.17 -12.17
CA LEU A 25 10.44 20.89 -12.81
C LEU A 25 11.49 20.58 -13.88
N ALA A 26 12.44 19.71 -13.53
CA ALA A 26 13.52 19.27 -14.39
C ALA A 26 13.26 17.86 -14.94
N VAL A 27 13.85 17.52 -16.09
CA VAL A 27 13.61 16.20 -16.69
C VAL A 27 14.42 15.11 -15.98
N HIS A 28 15.75 15.20 -15.98
CA HIS A 28 16.61 14.18 -15.38
C HIS A 28 17.98 14.80 -15.03
N PRO A 29 18.71 14.38 -13.99
CA PRO A 29 19.98 15.00 -13.61
C PRO A 29 21.08 14.96 -14.69
N ASN A 30 20.98 14.02 -15.63
CA ASN A 30 21.89 13.92 -16.79
C ASN A 30 21.28 14.50 -18.08
N SER A 31 20.06 15.04 -18.05
CA SER A 31 19.44 15.63 -19.23
C SER A 31 20.08 16.99 -19.52
N VAL A 32 20.76 17.10 -20.66
CA VAL A 32 21.34 18.39 -21.10
C VAL A 32 20.23 19.43 -21.26
N SER A 33 19.17 19.05 -21.96
CA SER A 33 18.12 19.98 -22.34
C SER A 33 17.03 20.20 -21.30
N GLY A 34 16.87 19.28 -20.35
CA GLY A 34 15.84 19.37 -19.31
C GLY A 34 16.40 19.66 -17.92
N PHE A 35 17.71 19.81 -17.78
CA PHE A 35 18.33 20.08 -16.48
C PHE A 35 19.68 20.82 -16.59
N ILE A 36 20.71 20.20 -17.18
CA ILE A 36 22.10 20.74 -17.12
C ILE A 36 22.16 22.14 -17.72
N ASN A 37 21.81 22.31 -18.99
CA ASN A 37 21.85 23.63 -19.65
C ASN A 37 20.84 24.62 -19.02
N PRO A 38 19.54 24.26 -18.82
CA PRO A 38 18.57 25.17 -18.23
C PRO A 38 18.92 25.68 -16.83
N VAL A 39 19.37 24.81 -15.95
CA VAL A 39 19.70 25.19 -14.57
C VAL A 39 21.03 25.94 -14.52
N SER A 40 22.02 25.54 -15.34
CA SER A 40 23.23 26.37 -15.50
C SER A 40 22.90 27.78 -16.03
N ALA A 41 21.90 27.93 -16.91
CA ALA A 41 21.47 29.24 -17.39
C ALA A 41 20.84 30.09 -16.27
N LEU A 42 20.01 29.50 -15.40
CA LEU A 42 19.47 30.19 -14.22
C LEU A 42 20.57 30.63 -13.25
N LEU A 43 21.54 29.75 -12.97
CA LEU A 43 22.69 30.08 -12.11
C LEU A 43 23.53 31.22 -12.72
N ARG A 44 23.79 31.20 -14.04
CA ARG A 44 24.48 32.30 -14.75
C ARG A 44 23.69 33.61 -14.71
N ALA A 45 22.35 33.54 -14.71
CA ALA A 45 21.47 34.69 -14.55
C ALA A 45 21.37 35.20 -13.10
N GLY A 46 22.12 34.62 -12.15
CA GLY A 46 22.17 35.06 -10.76
C GLY A 46 21.05 34.49 -9.88
N VAL A 47 20.32 33.47 -10.34
CA VAL A 47 19.32 32.77 -9.52
C VAL A 47 20.02 31.71 -8.66
N THR A 48 19.88 31.77 -7.35
CA THR A 48 20.33 30.67 -6.47
C THR A 48 19.33 29.52 -6.54
N VAL A 49 19.80 28.34 -6.91
CA VAL A 49 19.00 27.11 -6.98
C VAL A 49 19.49 26.12 -5.93
N ALA A 50 18.62 25.75 -4.99
CA ALA A 50 18.90 24.70 -4.01
C ALA A 50 18.40 23.33 -4.53
N PRO A 51 19.06 22.21 -4.20
CA PRO A 51 18.61 20.87 -4.60
C PRO A 51 17.16 20.58 -4.22
N GLY A 52 16.70 21.04 -3.05
CA GLY A 52 15.32 20.86 -2.60
C GLY A 52 14.26 21.63 -3.40
N GLN A 53 14.65 22.56 -4.28
CA GLN A 53 13.74 23.23 -5.20
C GLN A 53 13.52 22.44 -6.48
N ILE A 54 14.33 21.40 -6.74
CA ILE A 54 14.27 20.65 -7.99
C ILE A 54 13.42 19.41 -7.79
N ARG A 55 12.40 19.27 -8.64
CA ARG A 55 11.62 18.05 -8.80
C ARG A 55 11.89 17.48 -10.18
N PHE A 56 12.35 16.23 -10.22
CA PHE A 56 12.54 15.52 -11.49
C PHE A 56 11.23 14.88 -11.93
N THR A 57 10.88 15.10 -13.20
CA THR A 57 9.65 14.62 -13.83
C THR A 57 9.91 13.56 -14.89
N HIS A 58 11.19 13.22 -15.13
CA HIS A 58 11.70 12.15 -15.99
C HIS A 58 11.41 12.29 -17.49
N SER A 59 10.46 13.15 -17.88
CA SER A 59 10.17 13.48 -19.27
C SER A 59 9.73 14.94 -19.43
N HIS A 60 9.93 15.50 -20.63
CA HIS A 60 9.43 16.83 -20.97
C HIS A 60 7.90 16.91 -20.89
N SER A 61 7.21 15.82 -21.24
CA SER A 61 5.76 15.68 -21.11
C SER A 61 5.32 15.67 -19.64
N GLY A 62 6.00 14.91 -18.78
CA GLY A 62 5.75 14.91 -17.34
C GLY A 62 5.97 16.28 -16.70
N SER A 63 6.98 17.03 -17.15
CA SER A 63 7.18 18.43 -16.75
C SER A 63 6.00 19.34 -17.12
N LEU A 64 5.41 19.16 -18.30
CA LEU A 64 4.22 19.93 -18.71
C LEU A 64 3.00 19.55 -17.88
N ASP A 65 2.72 18.26 -17.76
CA ASP A 65 1.56 17.74 -17.06
C ASP A 65 1.61 18.17 -15.57
N ALA A 66 2.78 18.10 -14.95
CA ALA A 66 3.02 18.58 -13.58
C ALA A 66 2.89 20.11 -13.45
N LEU A 67 3.36 20.88 -14.44
CA LEU A 67 3.26 22.34 -14.42
C LEU A 67 1.80 22.81 -14.57
N SER A 68 1.00 22.12 -15.39
CA SER A 68 -0.42 22.44 -15.59
C SER A 68 -1.27 22.08 -14.37
N ALA A 69 -0.96 20.96 -13.70
CA ALA A 69 -1.72 20.48 -12.54
C ALA A 69 -1.31 21.11 -11.19
N GLY A 70 -0.10 21.67 -11.08
CA GLY A 70 0.41 22.18 -9.81
C GLY A 70 -0.34 23.41 -9.31
N GLU A 71 -0.34 23.65 -8.00
CA GLU A 71 -0.98 24.82 -7.37
C GLU A 71 0.04 25.85 -6.86
N THR A 72 1.31 25.47 -6.70
CA THR A 72 2.41 26.31 -6.22
C THR A 72 3.11 27.09 -7.35
N PRO A 73 3.90 28.12 -7.03
CA PRO A 73 4.80 28.76 -7.99
C PRO A 73 5.81 27.73 -8.52
N GLN A 74 5.72 27.41 -9.81
CA GLN A 74 6.52 26.41 -10.48
C GLN A 74 7.04 26.94 -11.82
N ILE A 75 8.20 26.44 -12.23
CA ILE A 75 8.74 26.63 -13.57
C ILE A 75 9.22 25.30 -14.15
N ALA A 76 9.07 25.10 -15.45
CA ALA A 76 9.55 23.90 -16.13
C ALA A 76 10.37 24.28 -17.37
N CYS A 77 11.51 23.62 -17.60
CA CYS A 77 12.22 23.77 -18.87
C CYS A 77 11.91 22.59 -19.77
N VAL A 78 11.33 22.87 -20.94
CA VAL A 78 10.91 21.84 -21.88
C VAL A 78 11.37 22.13 -23.29
N TRP A 79 11.32 21.10 -24.13
CA TRP A 79 11.45 21.25 -25.56
C TRP A 79 10.24 21.98 -26.15
N GLU A 80 10.51 23.02 -26.94
CA GLU A 80 9.45 23.79 -27.59
C GLU A 80 8.53 22.92 -28.47
N PRO A 81 9.03 21.95 -29.28
CA PRO A 81 8.13 21.06 -30.03
C PRO A 81 7.17 20.27 -29.14
N THR A 82 7.64 19.79 -27.97
CA THR A 82 6.81 19.05 -27.01
C THR A 82 5.70 19.93 -26.46
N TRP A 83 6.01 21.17 -26.08
CA TRP A 83 5.01 22.14 -25.63
C TRP A 83 4.01 22.49 -26.74
N LYS A 84 4.48 22.74 -27.97
CA LYS A 84 3.60 23.08 -29.09
C LYS A 84 2.65 21.94 -29.47
N ALA A 85 3.10 20.69 -29.36
CA ALA A 85 2.26 19.52 -29.60
C ALA A 85 1.17 19.33 -28.51
N ARG A 86 1.38 19.90 -27.33
CA ARG A 86 0.48 19.86 -26.17
C ARG A 86 0.21 21.27 -25.65
N ALA A 87 -0.18 22.16 -26.56
CA ALA A 87 -0.27 23.58 -26.23
C ALA A 87 -1.36 23.84 -25.19
N ASP A 88 -0.95 24.24 -23.99
CA ASP A 88 -1.83 24.70 -22.92
C ASP A 88 -1.82 26.24 -22.87
N SER A 89 -2.98 26.84 -23.09
CA SER A 89 -3.17 28.30 -23.08
C SER A 89 -2.93 28.95 -21.71
N GLY A 90 -2.92 28.15 -20.64
CA GLY A 90 -2.57 28.54 -19.29
C GLY A 90 -1.08 28.71 -19.03
N LEU A 91 -0.21 28.26 -19.94
CA LEU A 91 1.25 28.34 -19.81
C LEU A 91 1.83 29.51 -20.62
N ILE A 92 2.80 30.21 -20.02
CA ILE A 92 3.51 31.32 -20.64
C ILE A 92 5.03 31.10 -20.57
N PRO A 93 5.81 31.58 -21.56
CA PRO A 93 7.26 31.47 -21.54
C PRO A 93 7.89 32.43 -20.53
N VAL A 94 9.02 32.01 -19.96
CA VAL A 94 9.89 32.80 -19.09
C VAL A 94 11.16 33.13 -19.84
N GLU A 95 11.54 34.41 -19.87
CA GLU A 95 12.80 34.83 -20.48
C GLU A 95 13.98 34.60 -19.53
N VAL A 96 14.86 33.67 -19.92
CA VAL A 96 16.12 33.39 -19.22
C VAL A 96 17.29 33.70 -20.16
N PRO A 97 18.10 34.73 -19.88
CA PRO A 97 19.24 35.09 -20.71
C PRO A 97 20.22 33.91 -20.88
N GLY A 98 20.67 33.70 -22.12
CA GLY A 98 21.66 32.68 -22.45
C GLY A 98 21.21 31.22 -22.29
N LEU A 99 19.90 30.96 -22.23
CA LEU A 99 19.35 29.60 -22.21
C LEU A 99 19.67 28.81 -23.50
N ASN A 100 19.59 29.48 -24.64
CA ASN A 100 19.76 28.88 -25.96
C ASN A 100 21.14 29.16 -26.60
N ASP A 101 22.07 29.76 -25.83
CA ASP A 101 23.45 29.99 -26.29
C ASP A 101 24.24 28.68 -26.39
N ILE A 102 23.85 27.68 -25.59
CA ILE A 102 24.39 26.33 -25.65
C ILE A 102 23.45 25.48 -26.52
N VAL A 103 24.00 24.95 -27.61
CA VAL A 103 23.27 24.03 -28.48
C VAL A 103 23.08 22.71 -27.76
N ASN A 104 21.82 22.30 -27.57
CA ASN A 104 21.54 20.96 -27.05
C ASN A 104 21.96 19.92 -28.09
N PRO A 105 22.80 18.94 -27.74
CA PRO A 105 23.24 17.91 -28.68
C PRO A 105 22.05 17.08 -29.15
N ALA A 106 22.14 16.59 -30.39
CA ALA A 106 21.17 15.65 -30.92
C ALA A 106 21.19 14.34 -30.12
N MET A 107 20.07 13.59 -30.15
CA MET A 107 20.08 12.23 -29.62
C MET A 107 21.02 11.35 -30.44
N VAL A 108 21.79 10.50 -29.76
CA VAL A 108 22.73 9.58 -30.40
C VAL A 108 22.42 8.15 -30.04
N VAL A 109 22.67 7.26 -30.99
CA VAL A 109 22.73 5.82 -30.73
C VAL A 109 24.12 5.50 -30.21
N VAL A 110 24.19 4.83 -29.07
CA VAL A 110 25.44 4.40 -28.45
C VAL A 110 25.52 2.89 -28.52
N GLY A 111 26.64 2.38 -29.02
CA GLY A 111 26.96 0.95 -29.03
C GLY A 111 28.25 0.70 -28.25
N ARG A 112 28.40 -0.51 -27.70
CA ARG A 112 29.68 -0.92 -27.13
C ARG A 112 30.73 -0.96 -28.23
N ARG A 113 31.95 -0.50 -27.92
CA ARG A 113 33.06 -0.43 -28.87
C ARG A 113 33.45 -1.80 -29.45
N ASP A 114 33.18 -2.87 -28.72
CA ASP A 114 33.45 -4.26 -29.10
C ASP A 114 32.25 -4.96 -29.78
N SER A 115 31.14 -4.27 -30.02
CA SER A 115 29.99 -4.88 -30.68
C SER A 115 30.25 -5.01 -32.19
N ALA A 116 30.10 -6.24 -32.72
CA ALA A 116 30.28 -6.53 -34.14
C ALA A 116 29.30 -5.72 -35.03
N GLY A 117 28.14 -5.36 -34.49
CA GLY A 117 27.13 -4.56 -35.18
C GLY A 117 27.41 -3.06 -35.22
N ALA A 118 28.20 -2.51 -34.28
CA ALA A 118 28.39 -1.07 -34.14
C ALA A 118 29.13 -0.44 -35.33
N GLU A 119 30.25 -1.04 -35.78
CA GLU A 119 30.99 -0.53 -36.94
C GLU A 119 30.20 -0.72 -38.25
N SER A 120 29.44 -1.82 -38.37
CA SER A 120 28.56 -2.07 -39.51
C SER A 120 27.44 -1.02 -39.59
N LEU A 121 26.77 -0.75 -38.46
CA LEU A 121 25.72 0.27 -38.36
C LEU A 121 26.27 1.67 -38.64
N LYS A 122 27.43 2.01 -38.07
CA LYS A 122 28.12 3.27 -38.35
C LYS A 122 28.44 3.43 -39.84
N GLY A 123 28.92 2.37 -40.51
CA GLY A 123 29.13 2.37 -41.95
C GLY A 123 27.84 2.61 -42.74
N LEU A 124 26.72 2.00 -42.33
CA LEU A 124 25.40 2.23 -42.95
C LEU A 124 24.92 3.68 -42.78
N ILE A 125 25.08 4.26 -41.59
CA ILE A 125 24.71 5.66 -41.30
C ILE A 125 25.60 6.62 -42.12
N GLN A 126 26.92 6.38 -42.17
CA GLN A 126 27.85 7.17 -42.98
C GLN A 126 27.53 7.11 -44.47
N ALA A 127 27.06 5.95 -44.95
CA ALA A 127 26.63 5.76 -46.33
C ALA A 127 25.22 6.33 -46.61
N GLY A 128 24.55 6.95 -45.64
CA GLY A 128 23.20 7.50 -45.78
C GLY A 128 22.11 6.43 -45.97
N LYS A 129 22.40 5.17 -45.61
CA LYS A 129 21.48 4.04 -45.78
C LYS A 129 20.49 3.88 -44.62
N VAL A 130 20.65 4.65 -43.55
CA VAL A 130 19.74 4.68 -42.41
C VAL A 130 19.07 6.06 -42.38
N PRO A 131 17.78 6.16 -42.75
CA PRO A 131 17.04 7.42 -42.73
C PRO A 131 17.06 8.08 -41.35
N ASP A 132 17.05 9.41 -41.30
CA ASP A 132 17.03 10.23 -40.07
C ASP A 132 18.26 10.13 -39.15
N PHE A 133 19.25 9.32 -39.49
CA PHE A 133 20.52 9.24 -38.79
C PHE A 133 21.62 9.96 -39.57
N VAL A 134 22.43 10.75 -38.86
CA VAL A 134 23.57 11.46 -39.40
C VAL A 134 24.81 11.11 -38.58
N TYR A 135 25.90 10.76 -39.26
CA TYR A 135 27.20 10.60 -38.61
C TYR A 135 27.84 11.99 -38.42
N ASP A 136 28.01 12.41 -37.16
CA ASP A 136 28.72 13.64 -36.81
C ASP A 136 30.06 13.30 -36.12
N PRO A 137 31.21 13.48 -36.79
CA PRO A 137 32.53 13.22 -36.20
C PRO A 137 32.90 14.22 -35.09
N ASN A 138 32.22 15.36 -34.99
CA ASN A 138 32.47 16.40 -34.00
C ASN A 138 31.55 16.29 -32.78
N TYR A 139 30.64 15.31 -32.74
CA TYR A 139 29.68 15.15 -31.65
C TYR A 139 30.35 15.10 -30.27
N LEU A 140 31.46 14.36 -30.12
CA LEU A 140 32.18 14.28 -28.85
C LEU A 140 32.71 15.64 -28.38
N LYS A 141 33.22 16.47 -29.30
CA LYS A 141 33.65 17.83 -28.97
C LYS A 141 32.48 18.71 -28.52
N GLN A 142 31.29 18.51 -29.09
CA GLN A 142 30.09 19.21 -28.65
C GLN A 142 29.69 18.79 -27.23
N VAL A 143 29.79 17.50 -26.91
CA VAL A 143 29.53 16.98 -25.55
C VAL A 143 30.55 17.48 -24.54
N GLU A 144 31.84 17.51 -24.89
CA GLU A 144 32.93 18.04 -24.05
C GLU A 144 32.80 19.54 -23.79
N ALA A 145 32.16 20.29 -24.70
CA ALA A 145 31.89 21.72 -24.55
C ALA A 145 30.66 22.02 -23.67
N LEU A 146 29.90 21.00 -23.23
CA LEU A 146 28.74 21.21 -22.38
C LEU A 146 29.16 21.68 -20.97
N PRO A 147 28.35 22.53 -20.32
CA PRO A 147 28.62 22.91 -18.95
C PRO A 147 28.63 21.67 -18.04
N PRO A 148 29.46 21.66 -16.98
CA PRO A 148 29.41 20.60 -15.99
C PRO A 148 28.03 20.57 -15.32
N ARG A 149 27.69 19.44 -14.70
CA ARG A 149 26.45 19.32 -13.94
C ARG A 149 26.40 20.42 -12.85
N PRO A 150 25.36 21.26 -12.82
CA PRO A 150 25.35 22.45 -11.96
C PRO A 150 25.17 22.13 -10.47
N LEU A 151 24.74 20.91 -10.13
CA LEU A 151 24.55 20.43 -8.76
C LEU A 151 24.93 18.94 -8.69
N GLU A 152 25.34 18.48 -7.52
CA GLU A 152 25.64 17.06 -7.26
C GLU A 152 24.38 16.31 -6.82
N TRP A 153 24.28 15.04 -7.23
CA TRP A 153 23.16 14.15 -6.91
C TRP A 153 23.65 12.80 -6.43
N SER A 154 22.90 12.20 -5.51
CA SER A 154 23.11 10.81 -5.14
C SER A 154 22.72 9.87 -6.29
N ALA A 155 23.36 8.71 -6.36
CA ALA A 155 22.99 7.66 -7.33
C ALA A 155 21.51 7.26 -7.22
N GLU A 156 20.94 7.33 -6.02
CA GLU A 156 19.54 7.00 -5.74
C GLU A 156 18.54 7.96 -6.42
N SER A 157 18.87 9.26 -6.49
CA SER A 157 18.03 10.23 -7.21
C SER A 157 18.01 10.02 -8.74
N LEU A 158 19.03 9.35 -9.29
CA LEU A 158 19.12 8.99 -10.71
C LEU A 158 18.27 7.76 -11.07
N ASN A 159 17.92 6.93 -10.09
CA ASN A 159 17.08 5.73 -10.28
C ASN A 159 15.59 6.04 -10.20
N ARG A 160 15.20 7.26 -9.83
CA ARG A 160 13.79 7.70 -9.84
C ARG A 160 13.27 7.76 -11.27
N THR A 161 12.02 7.36 -11.47
CA THR A 161 11.31 7.29 -12.75
C THR A 161 9.80 7.52 -12.54
N ASP A 162 9.01 7.38 -13.60
CA ASP A 162 7.56 7.39 -13.56
C ASP A 162 6.98 6.18 -14.31
N LEU A 163 5.66 6.04 -14.30
CA LEU A 163 4.99 4.99 -15.07
C LEU A 163 5.13 5.15 -16.60
N ASN A 164 5.50 6.33 -17.12
CA ASN A 164 5.80 6.47 -18.55
C ASN A 164 7.05 5.68 -18.92
N ASP A 165 8.09 5.72 -18.08
CA ASP A 165 9.32 4.97 -18.31
C ASP A 165 9.07 3.45 -18.31
N LEU A 166 8.22 2.96 -17.40
CA LEU A 166 7.77 1.57 -17.39
C LEU A 166 7.10 1.21 -18.73
N VAL A 167 6.10 1.98 -19.15
CA VAL A 167 5.37 1.77 -20.42
C VAL A 167 6.31 1.77 -21.61
N LEU A 168 7.24 2.73 -21.68
CA LEU A 168 8.19 2.83 -22.79
C LEU A 168 9.17 1.65 -22.81
N THR A 169 9.59 1.16 -21.65
CA THR A 169 10.47 -0.01 -21.54
C THR A 169 9.74 -1.29 -21.97
N LEU A 170 8.49 -1.49 -21.53
CA LEU A 170 7.63 -2.59 -21.98
C LEU A 170 7.43 -2.58 -23.49
N ARG A 171 7.07 -1.42 -24.05
CA ARG A 171 6.89 -1.25 -25.50
C ARG A 171 8.18 -1.50 -26.26
N HIS A 172 9.31 -1.03 -25.74
CA HIS A 172 10.60 -1.30 -26.37
C HIS A 172 10.86 -2.80 -26.42
N TYR A 173 10.65 -3.51 -25.30
CA TYR A 173 10.78 -4.96 -25.21
C TYR A 173 9.89 -5.68 -26.24
N ASN A 174 8.60 -5.33 -26.31
CA ASN A 174 7.63 -5.89 -27.28
C ASN A 174 8.08 -5.75 -28.74
N ARG A 175 8.88 -4.73 -29.06
CA ARG A 175 9.36 -4.46 -30.43
C ARG A 175 10.69 -5.14 -30.74
N THR A 176 11.47 -5.50 -29.74
CA THR A 176 12.83 -6.04 -29.90
C THR A 176 12.93 -7.53 -29.60
N HIS A 177 11.91 -8.12 -28.96
CA HIS A 177 11.88 -9.52 -28.58
C HIS A 177 10.76 -10.27 -29.32
N PRO A 178 10.94 -11.59 -29.58
CA PRO A 178 9.94 -12.39 -30.28
C PRO A 178 8.67 -12.63 -29.46
N SER A 179 8.77 -12.57 -28.13
CA SER A 179 7.65 -12.70 -27.20
C SER A 179 7.39 -11.35 -26.53
N PRO A 180 6.11 -10.99 -26.29
CA PRO A 180 5.78 -9.77 -25.60
C PRO A 180 6.30 -9.79 -24.15
N ALA A 181 6.55 -8.61 -23.61
CA ALA A 181 6.91 -8.39 -22.23
C ALA A 181 5.84 -8.96 -21.31
N ARG A 182 6.28 -9.71 -20.30
CA ARG A 182 5.46 -10.15 -19.18
C ARG A 182 5.72 -9.24 -17.99
N LEU A 183 4.79 -8.31 -17.75
CA LEU A 183 4.70 -7.43 -16.60
C LEU A 183 4.06 -8.17 -15.43
N ALA A 184 4.79 -8.29 -14.33
CA ALA A 184 4.27 -8.72 -13.06
C ALA A 184 4.07 -7.55 -12.11
N VAL A 185 2.97 -7.53 -11.36
CA VAL A 185 2.74 -6.60 -10.25
C VAL A 185 2.84 -7.37 -8.94
N VAL A 186 3.81 -7.02 -8.11
CA VAL A 186 4.07 -7.64 -6.81
C VAL A 186 3.57 -6.71 -5.71
N LEU A 187 2.67 -7.20 -4.88
CA LEU A 187 2.01 -6.45 -3.82
C LEU A 187 2.49 -6.95 -2.45
N ALA A 188 3.28 -6.12 -1.78
CA ALA A 188 3.88 -6.40 -0.48
C ALA A 188 2.85 -6.54 0.65
N GLY A 189 3.25 -7.18 1.75
CA GLY A 189 2.45 -7.28 2.97
C GLY A 189 2.55 -6.05 3.86
N GLY A 190 1.47 -5.71 4.57
CA GLY A 190 1.45 -4.54 5.46
C GLY A 190 0.14 -4.19 6.17
N GLY A 191 -0.82 -5.12 6.22
CA GLY A 191 -2.14 -4.89 6.83
C GLY A 191 -2.92 -3.76 6.15
N ALA A 192 -3.42 -2.79 6.92
CA ALA A 192 -4.21 -1.66 6.42
C ALA A 192 -3.45 -0.82 5.38
N LYS A 193 -2.11 -0.76 5.46
CA LYS A 193 -1.22 -0.06 4.51
C LYS A 193 -1.43 -0.51 3.07
N CYS A 194 -1.82 -1.77 2.85
CA CYS A 194 -2.09 -2.31 1.52
C CYS A 194 -3.24 -1.59 0.78
N SER A 195 -4.08 -0.81 1.48
CA SER A 195 -5.05 0.10 0.82
C SER A 195 -4.39 1.09 -0.16
N TYR A 196 -3.14 1.49 0.09
CA TYR A 196 -2.34 2.30 -0.84
C TYR A 196 -2.14 1.61 -2.19
N GLN A 197 -1.88 0.30 -2.15
CA GLN A 197 -1.60 -0.49 -3.35
C GLN A 197 -2.79 -0.52 -4.30
N ALA A 198 -4.01 -0.62 -3.78
CA ALA A 198 -5.21 -0.60 -4.61
C ALA A 198 -5.30 0.70 -5.43
N GLY A 199 -5.03 1.86 -4.80
CA GLY A 199 -4.96 3.14 -5.51
C GLY A 199 -3.82 3.21 -6.52
N ALA A 200 -2.63 2.72 -6.15
CA ALA A 200 -1.47 2.72 -7.03
C ALA A 200 -1.67 1.83 -8.28
N VAL A 201 -2.25 0.65 -8.11
CA VAL A 201 -2.58 -0.25 -9.23
C VAL A 201 -3.67 0.37 -10.11
N ARG A 202 -4.64 1.10 -9.55
CA ARG A 202 -5.62 1.84 -10.36
C ARG A 202 -4.95 2.85 -11.30
N ALA A 203 -3.98 3.61 -10.80
CA ALA A 203 -3.22 4.55 -11.64
C ALA A 203 -2.40 3.82 -12.73
N LEU A 204 -1.80 2.67 -12.41
CA LEU A 204 -1.12 1.83 -13.38
C LEU A 204 -2.04 1.32 -14.49
N GLU A 205 -3.23 0.83 -14.14
CA GLU A 205 -4.23 0.31 -15.09
C GLU A 205 -4.67 1.39 -16.08
N GLU A 206 -4.97 2.59 -15.58
CA GLU A 206 -5.30 3.73 -16.43
C GLU A 206 -4.14 4.10 -17.34
N LYS A 207 -2.91 4.05 -16.81
CA LYS A 207 -1.71 4.37 -17.58
C LYS A 207 -1.45 3.37 -18.71
N LEU A 208 -1.58 2.08 -18.43
CA LEU A 208 -1.48 1.01 -19.41
C LEU A 208 -2.59 1.12 -20.45
N SER A 209 -3.83 1.40 -20.03
CA SER A 209 -4.96 1.60 -20.95
C SER A 209 -4.73 2.76 -21.93
N GLN A 210 -4.30 3.92 -21.42
CA GLN A 210 -3.96 5.07 -22.27
C GLN A 210 -2.82 4.73 -23.24
N ALA A 211 -1.81 4.00 -22.78
CA ALA A 211 -0.68 3.60 -23.62
C ALA A 211 -1.08 2.61 -24.72
N ARG A 212 -1.96 1.65 -24.42
CA ARG A 212 -2.52 0.72 -25.42
C ARG A 212 -3.19 1.48 -26.55
N GLU A 213 -4.10 2.40 -26.22
CA GLU A 213 -4.80 3.23 -27.20
C GLU A 213 -3.83 4.12 -27.99
N GLN A 214 -2.86 4.75 -27.29
CA GLN A 214 -1.90 5.65 -27.91
C GLN A 214 -0.95 4.94 -28.88
N PHE A 215 -0.50 3.72 -28.56
CA PHE A 215 0.52 3.00 -29.33
C PHE A 215 -0.03 1.87 -30.19
N GLY A 216 -1.30 1.48 -30.03
CA GLY A 216 -1.90 0.33 -30.70
C GLY A 216 -1.23 -1.00 -30.32
N ASP A 217 -0.75 -1.13 -29.08
CA ASP A 217 -0.05 -2.33 -28.58
C ASP A 217 -0.85 -2.97 -27.44
N GLU A 218 -1.69 -3.94 -27.76
CA GLU A 218 -2.56 -4.64 -26.81
C GLU A 218 -1.79 -5.43 -25.73
N ASN A 219 -0.49 -5.69 -25.94
CA ASN A 219 0.34 -6.42 -24.97
C ASN A 219 0.78 -5.55 -23.78
N LEU A 220 0.46 -4.25 -23.78
CA LEU A 220 0.67 -3.37 -22.64
C LEU A 220 -0.45 -3.58 -21.59
N ASP A 221 -0.40 -4.70 -20.88
CA ASP A 221 -1.28 -5.03 -19.75
C ASP A 221 -0.44 -5.61 -18.59
N ILE A 222 -1.08 -5.87 -17.44
CA ILE A 222 -0.54 -6.69 -16.35
C ILE A 222 -0.85 -8.16 -16.68
N GLN A 223 0.17 -9.02 -16.73
CA GLN A 223 -0.02 -10.45 -17.02
C GLN A 223 0.00 -11.32 -15.76
N LEU A 224 0.75 -10.90 -14.74
CA LEU A 224 0.95 -11.64 -13.50
C LEU A 224 0.75 -10.72 -12.30
N VAL A 225 0.06 -11.20 -11.27
CA VAL A 225 -0.06 -10.51 -10.00
C VAL A 225 0.37 -11.45 -8.88
N VAL A 226 1.26 -10.96 -8.02
CA VAL A 226 1.76 -11.69 -6.86
C VAL A 226 1.42 -10.89 -5.61
N GLY A 227 0.91 -11.55 -4.57
CA GLY A 227 0.59 -10.87 -3.32
C GLY A 227 0.90 -11.69 -2.08
N THR A 228 1.22 -10.99 -1.00
CA THR A 228 1.40 -11.56 0.34
C THR A 228 0.63 -10.72 1.37
N SER A 229 0.05 -11.35 2.39
CA SER A 229 -0.74 -10.70 3.45
C SER A 229 -1.87 -9.83 2.90
N GLY A 230 -2.03 -8.60 3.38
CA GLY A 230 -2.96 -7.62 2.81
C GLY A 230 -2.76 -7.37 1.30
N GLY A 231 -1.56 -7.62 0.75
CA GLY A 231 -1.29 -7.59 -0.68
C GLY A 231 -1.95 -8.72 -1.46
N ALA A 232 -2.19 -9.89 -0.84
CA ALA A 232 -2.89 -11.02 -1.47
C ALA A 232 -4.36 -10.69 -1.77
N ILE A 233 -5.02 -9.91 -0.91
CA ILE A 233 -6.39 -9.39 -1.11
C ILE A 233 -6.44 -8.55 -2.39
N ASN A 234 -5.50 -7.62 -2.54
CA ASN A 234 -5.40 -6.80 -3.73
C ASN A 234 -4.99 -7.63 -4.95
N ALA A 235 -4.08 -8.59 -4.80
CA ALA A 235 -3.60 -9.41 -5.90
C ALA A 235 -4.73 -10.23 -6.54
N LEU A 236 -5.57 -10.87 -5.73
CA LEU A 236 -6.76 -11.56 -6.23
C LEU A 236 -7.70 -10.60 -6.96
N SER A 237 -7.95 -9.43 -6.38
CA SER A 237 -8.85 -8.42 -6.97
C SER A 237 -8.35 -7.91 -8.32
N VAL A 238 -7.04 -7.67 -8.44
CA VAL A 238 -6.38 -7.25 -9.69
C VAL A 238 -6.35 -8.40 -10.69
N ALA A 239 -6.14 -9.64 -10.25
CA ALA A 239 -6.18 -10.82 -11.12
C ALA A 239 -7.59 -11.08 -11.68
N MET A 240 -8.63 -10.76 -10.92
CA MET A 240 -10.03 -10.76 -11.39
C MET A 240 -10.36 -9.60 -12.34
N GLY A 241 -9.48 -8.60 -12.47
CA GLY A 241 -9.69 -7.44 -13.33
C GLY A 241 -10.48 -6.29 -12.68
N LEU A 242 -10.74 -6.34 -11.36
CA LEU A 242 -11.53 -5.32 -10.66
C LEU A 242 -10.88 -3.93 -10.72
N SER A 243 -9.55 -3.84 -10.74
CA SER A 243 -8.80 -2.57 -10.83
C SER A 243 -8.92 -1.88 -12.20
N LYS A 244 -9.28 -2.62 -13.25
CA LYS A 244 -9.30 -2.13 -14.64
C LYS A 244 -10.48 -1.18 -14.90
N THR A 245 -11.63 -1.41 -14.28
CA THR A 245 -12.85 -0.61 -14.47
C THR A 245 -13.13 0.32 -13.29
N GLU A 246 -13.84 1.42 -13.54
CA GLU A 246 -14.23 2.36 -12.48
C GLU A 246 -15.20 1.71 -11.48
N ASP A 247 -16.20 0.95 -11.95
CA ASP A 247 -17.14 0.24 -11.09
C ASP A 247 -16.44 -0.85 -10.25
N GLY A 248 -15.55 -1.64 -10.86
CA GLY A 248 -14.79 -2.67 -10.13
C GLY A 248 -13.88 -2.05 -9.07
N PHE A 249 -13.23 -0.92 -9.37
CA PHE A 249 -12.40 -0.22 -8.41
C PHE A 249 -13.21 0.42 -7.28
N ARG A 250 -14.43 0.92 -7.58
CA ARG A 250 -15.36 1.42 -6.56
C ARG A 250 -15.77 0.32 -5.59
N ASP A 251 -16.02 -0.89 -6.08
CA ASP A 251 -16.38 -2.01 -5.21
C ASP A 251 -15.18 -2.48 -4.37
N LEU A 252 -13.98 -2.57 -4.97
CA LEU A 252 -12.75 -2.84 -4.23
C LEU A 252 -12.49 -1.79 -3.14
N SER A 253 -12.69 -0.51 -3.46
CA SER A 253 -12.56 0.58 -2.51
C SER A 253 -13.59 0.46 -1.39
N SER A 254 -14.84 0.10 -1.72
CA SER A 254 -15.91 -0.11 -0.75
C SER A 254 -15.60 -1.27 0.19
N ALA A 255 -15.03 -2.36 -0.32
CA ALA A 255 -14.57 -3.49 0.48
C ALA A 255 -13.48 -3.08 1.48
N TRP A 256 -12.51 -2.26 1.05
CA TRP A 256 -11.49 -1.70 1.95
C TRP A 256 -12.08 -0.76 3.02
N LEU A 257 -13.03 0.10 2.65
CA LEU A 257 -13.70 1.04 3.56
C LEU A 257 -14.65 0.38 4.55
N ASP A 258 -15.15 -0.82 4.22
CA ASP A 258 -16.02 -1.57 5.12
C ASP A 258 -15.26 -2.25 6.26
N LEU A 259 -13.97 -2.57 6.07
CA LEU A 259 -13.13 -3.13 7.11
C LEU A 259 -13.15 -2.24 8.37
N ASP A 260 -13.12 -2.90 9.53
CA ASP A 260 -13.09 -2.22 10.83
C ASP A 260 -12.00 -2.86 11.69
N GLN A 261 -11.16 -2.01 12.30
CA GLN A 261 -10.10 -2.45 13.20
C GLN A 261 -10.66 -3.32 14.34
N LYS A 262 -11.87 -3.05 14.81
CA LYS A 262 -12.53 -3.80 15.87
C LYS A 262 -12.90 -5.23 15.46
N GLU A 263 -13.30 -5.41 14.20
CA GLU A 263 -13.63 -6.73 13.64
C GLU A 263 -12.35 -7.54 13.41
N ILE A 264 -11.30 -6.89 12.92
CA ILE A 264 -10.03 -7.55 12.60
C ILE A 264 -9.27 -7.91 13.88
N VAL A 265 -9.04 -6.94 14.77
CA VAL A 265 -8.30 -7.14 16.03
C VAL A 265 -9.28 -7.49 17.13
N SER A 266 -9.78 -8.72 17.17
CA SER A 266 -10.76 -9.18 18.16
C SER A 266 -10.09 -9.93 19.30
N PRO A 267 -9.93 -9.34 20.51
CA PRO A 267 -9.27 -10.03 21.61
C PRO A 267 -10.08 -11.27 22.06
N PRO A 268 -9.40 -12.31 22.60
CA PRO A 268 -10.06 -13.48 23.14
C PRO A 268 -11.16 -13.16 24.15
N PHE A 269 -12.14 -14.05 24.26
CA PHE A 269 -13.29 -13.81 25.15
C PHE A 269 -12.90 -13.47 26.59
N LEU A 270 -11.90 -14.14 27.18
CA LEU A 270 -11.46 -13.87 28.56
C LEU A 270 -10.86 -12.47 28.71
N VAL A 271 -10.10 -12.02 27.71
CA VAL A 271 -9.56 -10.66 27.64
C VAL A 271 -10.70 -9.64 27.57
N ARG A 272 -11.68 -9.84 26.68
CA ARG A 272 -12.85 -8.95 26.57
C ARG A 272 -13.65 -8.91 27.87
N LEU A 273 -13.91 -10.07 28.48
CA LEU A 273 -14.65 -10.16 29.74
C LEU A 273 -13.97 -9.37 30.86
N ASN A 274 -12.65 -9.50 31.00
CA ASN A 274 -11.88 -8.74 31.96
C ASN A 274 -11.97 -7.23 31.66
N MET A 275 -11.78 -6.81 30.41
CA MET A 275 -12.00 -5.40 29.99
C MET A 275 -13.40 -4.90 30.37
N TRP A 276 -14.46 -5.69 30.14
CA TRP A 276 -15.83 -5.34 30.49
C TRP A 276 -16.00 -5.09 31.98
N VAL A 277 -15.47 -5.97 32.83
CA VAL A 277 -15.53 -5.83 34.29
C VAL A 277 -14.71 -4.63 34.76
N TRP A 278 -13.54 -4.40 34.18
CA TRP A 278 -12.68 -3.27 34.53
C TRP A 278 -13.35 -1.93 34.19
N PHE A 279 -13.85 -1.76 32.96
CA PHE A 279 -14.58 -0.57 32.54
C PHE A 279 -15.84 -0.34 33.37
N ALA A 280 -16.62 -1.40 33.65
CA ALA A 280 -17.76 -1.32 34.54
C ALA A 280 -17.36 -0.90 35.97
N SER A 281 -16.19 -1.31 36.45
CA SER A 281 -15.69 -0.94 37.77
C SER A 281 -15.27 0.52 37.85
N VAL A 282 -14.53 1.02 36.85
CA VAL A 282 -14.17 2.45 36.71
C VAL A 282 -15.44 3.30 36.65
N LEU A 283 -16.40 2.92 35.80
CA LEU A 283 -17.64 3.68 35.65
C LEU A 283 -18.53 3.57 36.89
N GLY A 284 -18.55 2.42 37.57
CA GLY A 284 -19.22 2.24 38.85
C GLY A 284 -18.68 3.18 39.93
N LEU A 285 -17.36 3.37 40.02
CA LEU A 285 -16.74 4.36 40.91
C LEU A 285 -17.14 5.79 40.54
N ALA A 286 -17.13 6.14 39.24
CA ALA A 286 -17.55 7.45 38.77
C ALA A 286 -19.03 7.72 39.10
N ILE A 287 -19.92 6.75 38.85
CA ILE A 287 -21.34 6.82 39.19
C ILE A 287 -21.52 7.02 40.70
N LEU A 288 -20.82 6.26 41.54
CA LEU A 288 -20.88 6.41 43.00
C LEU A 288 -20.37 7.78 43.46
N PHE A 289 -19.31 8.29 42.83
CA PHE A 289 -18.79 9.64 43.09
C PHE A 289 -19.81 10.73 42.74
N PHE A 290 -20.37 10.71 41.53
CA PHE A 290 -21.37 11.69 41.08
C PHE A 290 -22.65 11.62 41.88
N THR A 291 -23.19 10.41 42.11
CA THR A 291 -24.42 10.22 42.90
C THR A 291 -24.23 10.65 44.36
N ARG A 292 -23.02 10.51 44.93
CA ARG A 292 -22.66 11.05 46.25
C ARG A 292 -22.63 12.58 46.24
N ARG A 293 -21.97 13.19 45.23
CA ARG A 293 -21.89 14.64 45.08
C ARG A 293 -23.26 15.28 44.92
N LEU A 294 -24.16 14.63 44.18
CA LEU A 294 -25.54 15.05 43.94
C LEU A 294 -26.54 14.58 45.03
N ARG A 295 -26.06 13.96 46.12
CA ARG A 295 -26.88 13.45 47.24
C ARG A 295 -28.06 12.56 46.81
N MET A 296 -27.86 11.75 45.77
CA MET A 296 -28.87 10.83 45.27
C MET A 296 -29.15 9.70 46.28
N LYS A 297 -30.45 9.36 46.44
CA LYS A 297 -30.92 8.21 47.23
C LYS A 297 -30.76 6.91 46.41
N ARG A 298 -30.77 5.76 47.09
CA ARG A 298 -30.58 4.41 46.48
C ARG A 298 -31.32 4.21 45.17
N GLY A 299 -32.64 4.45 45.14
CA GLY A 299 -33.45 4.24 43.94
C GLY A 299 -32.99 5.07 42.74
N LYS A 300 -32.57 6.33 42.97
CA LYS A 300 -32.02 7.18 41.90
C LYS A 300 -30.64 6.72 41.45
N THR A 301 -29.78 6.25 42.36
CA THR A 301 -28.47 5.67 42.01
C THR A 301 -28.63 4.42 41.16
N LEU A 302 -29.57 3.53 41.51
CA LEU A 302 -29.84 2.33 40.74
C LEU A 302 -30.41 2.65 39.35
N LEU A 303 -31.40 3.54 39.29
CA LEU A 303 -31.95 4.00 38.02
C LEU A 303 -30.85 4.61 37.12
N PHE A 304 -29.99 5.45 37.68
CA PHE A 304 -28.88 6.06 36.94
C PHE A 304 -27.87 5.01 36.46
N THR A 305 -27.52 4.05 37.31
CA THR A 305 -26.61 2.94 36.95
C THR A 305 -27.20 2.08 35.84
N SER A 306 -28.48 1.71 35.94
CA SER A 306 -29.18 0.95 34.91
C SER A 306 -29.33 1.73 33.60
N LEU A 307 -29.58 3.04 33.66
CA LEU A 307 -29.66 3.90 32.47
C LEU A 307 -28.31 3.96 31.75
N VAL A 308 -27.23 4.22 32.49
CA VAL A 308 -25.87 4.23 31.93
C VAL A 308 -25.53 2.86 31.34
N GLY A 309 -25.82 1.77 32.07
CA GLY A 309 -25.59 0.42 31.60
C GLY A 309 -26.38 0.08 30.33
N ALA A 310 -27.65 0.48 30.25
CA ALA A 310 -28.49 0.28 29.07
C ALA A 310 -28.00 1.08 27.86
N VAL A 311 -27.63 2.35 28.05
CA VAL A 311 -27.05 3.19 26.99
C VAL A 311 -25.75 2.58 26.46
N MET A 312 -24.86 2.13 27.34
CA MET A 312 -23.60 1.49 26.94
C MET A 312 -23.81 0.14 26.25
N ALA A 313 -24.80 -0.65 26.66
CA ALA A 313 -25.13 -1.89 25.98
C ALA A 313 -25.76 -1.62 24.59
N LEU A 314 -26.48 -0.51 24.43
CA LEU A 314 -27.11 -0.17 23.15
C LEU A 314 -26.15 0.50 22.16
N LEU A 315 -25.22 1.34 22.64
CA LEU A 315 -24.33 2.16 21.82
C LEU A 315 -23.56 1.36 20.74
N PRO A 316 -22.94 0.20 21.03
CA PRO A 316 -22.21 -0.60 20.04
C PRO A 316 -23.11 -1.32 19.03
N ARG A 317 -24.42 -1.40 19.29
CA ARG A 317 -25.41 -2.02 18.40
C ARG A 317 -26.02 -1.03 17.42
N LEU A 318 -25.73 0.26 17.58
CA LEU A 318 -26.17 1.26 16.62
C LEU A 318 -25.36 1.08 15.33
N PRO A 319 -25.99 1.20 14.14
CA PRO A 319 -25.32 1.05 12.85
C PRO A 319 -24.41 2.26 12.51
N VAL A 320 -23.94 3.00 13.52
CA VAL A 320 -23.15 4.21 13.36
C VAL A 320 -21.69 3.90 13.70
N LYS A 321 -20.82 3.92 12.69
CA LYS A 321 -19.37 3.82 12.88
C LYS A 321 -18.86 5.14 13.51
N ILE A 322 -18.90 5.26 14.83
CA ILE A 322 -18.43 6.46 15.58
C ILE A 322 -16.98 6.82 15.23
N SER A 323 -16.17 5.83 14.85
CA SER A 323 -14.83 6.00 14.29
C SER A 323 -14.79 7.01 13.13
N SER A 324 -15.81 7.05 12.27
CA SER A 324 -15.87 8.00 11.15
C SER A 324 -15.89 9.47 11.59
N TRP A 325 -16.38 9.77 12.81
CA TRP A 325 -16.46 11.13 13.34
C TRP A 325 -15.15 11.61 13.98
N LEU A 326 -14.23 10.70 14.28
CA LEU A 326 -12.95 11.00 14.94
C LEU A 326 -11.88 11.52 13.97
N GLY A 327 -12.18 11.57 12.67
CA GLY A 327 -11.25 12.04 11.64
C GLY A 327 -10.12 11.05 11.35
N ALA A 328 -9.08 11.52 10.68
CA ALA A 328 -7.97 10.70 10.18
C ALA A 328 -6.73 10.71 11.11
N SER A 329 -6.92 10.75 12.43
CA SER A 329 -5.82 10.61 13.39
C SER A 329 -5.74 9.17 13.90
N SER A 330 -4.64 8.48 13.57
CA SER A 330 -4.41 7.08 13.99
C SER A 330 -4.53 6.91 15.51
N GLU A 331 -4.02 7.85 16.32
CA GLU A 331 -4.04 7.71 17.78
C GLU A 331 -5.46 7.76 18.36
N LEU A 332 -6.34 8.63 17.84
CA LEU A 332 -7.73 8.68 18.29
C LEU A 332 -8.50 7.43 17.84
N GLN A 333 -8.21 6.91 16.65
CA GLN A 333 -8.87 5.69 16.14
C GLN A 333 -8.50 4.46 16.99
N HIS A 334 -7.21 4.30 17.33
CA HIS A 334 -6.77 3.22 18.21
C HIS A 334 -7.33 3.36 19.63
N PHE A 335 -7.33 4.57 20.18
CA PHE A 335 -7.90 4.85 21.49
C PHE A 335 -9.40 4.52 21.53
N TRP A 336 -10.15 4.92 20.51
CA TRP A 336 -11.57 4.62 20.38
C TRP A 336 -11.83 3.13 20.25
N THR A 337 -11.06 2.43 19.42
CA THR A 337 -11.17 0.98 19.25
C THR A 337 -10.99 0.25 20.59
N TRP A 338 -9.97 0.63 21.37
CA TRP A 338 -9.74 0.06 22.69
C TRP A 338 -10.88 0.33 23.67
N ILE A 339 -11.40 1.55 23.70
CA ILE A 339 -12.58 1.91 24.51
C ILE A 339 -13.81 1.11 24.07
N SER A 340 -14.00 0.90 22.77
CA SER A 340 -15.18 0.24 22.22
C SER A 340 -15.31 -1.21 22.71
N PHE A 341 -14.19 -1.93 22.85
CA PHE A 341 -14.18 -3.27 23.44
C PHE A 341 -14.65 -3.28 24.89
N GLY A 342 -14.22 -2.27 25.67
CA GLY A 342 -14.63 -2.10 27.06
C GLY A 342 -16.13 -1.79 27.19
N ILE A 343 -16.62 -0.83 26.40
CA ILE A 343 -18.02 -0.38 26.46
C ILE A 343 -19.00 -1.53 26.16
N GLU A 344 -18.64 -2.39 25.19
CA GLU A 344 -19.53 -3.43 24.65
C GLU A 344 -20.18 -4.33 25.70
N GLY A 345 -19.39 -4.83 26.65
CA GLY A 345 -19.91 -5.64 27.74
C GLY A 345 -20.01 -4.92 29.08
N ALA A 346 -19.31 -3.79 29.27
CA ALA A 346 -19.41 -3.04 30.53
C ALA A 346 -20.85 -2.63 30.84
N GLY A 347 -21.65 -2.31 29.81
CA GLY A 347 -23.08 -2.02 29.98
C GLY A 347 -23.85 -3.18 30.62
N PHE A 348 -23.62 -4.41 30.15
CA PHE A 348 -24.24 -5.62 30.73
C PHE A 348 -23.75 -5.90 32.14
N VAL A 349 -22.45 -5.74 32.40
CA VAL A 349 -21.88 -5.91 33.75
C VAL A 349 -22.52 -4.93 34.73
N LEU A 350 -22.74 -3.67 34.34
CA LEU A 350 -23.41 -2.68 35.17
C LEU A 350 -24.88 -3.02 35.44
N LEU A 351 -25.61 -3.51 34.43
CA LEU A 351 -26.99 -3.95 34.58
C LEU A 351 -27.12 -5.13 35.56
N ILE A 352 -26.25 -6.13 35.39
CA ILE A 352 -26.18 -7.30 36.29
C ILE A 352 -25.79 -6.86 37.70
N ALA A 353 -24.78 -6.00 37.84
CA ALA A 353 -24.35 -5.47 39.14
C ALA A 353 -25.48 -4.68 39.84
N ALA A 354 -26.23 -3.87 39.11
CA ALA A 354 -27.38 -3.13 39.65
C ALA A 354 -28.50 -4.08 40.12
N ALA A 355 -28.80 -5.12 39.35
CA ALA A 355 -29.79 -6.13 39.71
C ALA A 355 -29.37 -6.96 40.94
N LEU A 356 -28.11 -7.42 40.97
CA LEU A 356 -27.53 -8.14 42.12
C LEU A 356 -27.52 -7.29 43.38
N TRP A 357 -27.16 -6.01 43.24
CA TRP A 357 -27.19 -5.05 44.34
C TRP A 357 -28.58 -4.88 44.94
N GLU A 358 -29.58 -4.68 44.08
CA GLU A 358 -30.98 -4.54 44.50
C GLU A 358 -31.48 -5.82 45.19
N GLY A 359 -31.16 -6.99 44.65
CA GLY A 359 -31.48 -8.29 45.23
C GLY A 359 -30.87 -8.49 46.61
N LEU A 360 -29.55 -8.24 46.77
CA LEU A 360 -28.85 -8.34 48.04
C LEU A 360 -29.43 -7.40 49.10
N CYS A 361 -29.75 -6.17 48.71
CA CYS A 361 -30.38 -5.21 49.62
C CYS A 361 -31.77 -5.69 50.07
N ARG A 362 -32.61 -6.19 49.17
CA ARG A 362 -33.95 -6.72 49.53
C ARG A 362 -33.86 -7.92 50.46
N ILE A 363 -32.89 -8.81 50.27
CA ILE A 363 -32.66 -9.98 51.14
C ILE A 363 -32.30 -9.51 52.56
N LYS A 364 -31.43 -8.51 52.70
CA LYS A 364 -31.02 -7.98 54.01
C LYS A 364 -32.10 -7.14 54.69
N GLU A 365 -32.87 -6.36 53.93
CA GLU A 365 -34.04 -5.64 54.44
C GLU A 365 -35.08 -6.62 55.01
N ARG A 366 -35.30 -7.76 54.36
CA ARG A 366 -36.13 -8.85 54.90
C ARG A 366 -35.59 -9.46 56.20
N LYS A 367 -34.28 -9.40 56.42
CA LYS A 367 -33.60 -9.86 57.65
C LYS A 367 -33.52 -8.79 58.74
N GLY A 368 -34.06 -7.59 58.51
CA GLY A 368 -34.06 -6.49 59.50
C GLY A 368 -32.70 -5.79 59.67
N GLU A 369 -31.71 -6.08 58.83
CA GLU A 369 -30.39 -5.45 58.89
C GLU A 369 -30.36 -4.13 58.11
N ARG A 370 -29.92 -3.04 58.75
CA ARG A 370 -29.58 -1.79 58.02
C ARG A 370 -28.24 -1.97 57.33
N PHE A 371 -28.28 -2.13 56.01
CA PHE A 371 -27.08 -2.22 55.18
C PHE A 371 -26.59 -0.81 54.81
N GLU A 372 -25.36 -0.45 55.20
CA GLU A 372 -24.62 0.71 54.67
C GLU A 372 -23.50 0.25 53.72
N PRO A 373 -23.81 -0.01 52.45
CA PRO A 373 -22.92 -0.80 51.60
C PRO A 373 -21.94 0.03 50.78
N ARG A 374 -22.00 1.36 50.92
CA ARG A 374 -21.28 2.29 50.05
C ARG A 374 -19.77 2.18 50.20
N LEU A 375 -19.24 1.94 51.41
CA LEU A 375 -17.78 1.89 51.61
C LEU A 375 -17.18 0.54 51.17
N SER A 376 -17.89 -0.56 51.41
CA SER A 376 -17.43 -1.90 51.00
C SER A 376 -17.40 -2.04 49.47
N VAL A 377 -18.43 -1.54 48.77
CA VAL A 377 -18.42 -1.55 47.29
C VAL A 377 -17.33 -0.69 46.71
N VAL A 378 -17.12 0.53 47.24
CA VAL A 378 -16.03 1.38 46.76
C VAL A 378 -14.68 0.66 46.92
N ARG A 379 -14.43 0.01 48.06
CA ARG A 379 -13.20 -0.79 48.25
C ARG A 379 -13.06 -1.92 47.24
N TRP A 380 -14.11 -2.68 47.00
CA TRP A 380 -14.11 -3.76 46.00
C TRP A 380 -13.88 -3.25 44.58
N LEU A 381 -14.59 -2.19 44.17
CA LEU A 381 -14.40 -1.60 42.85
C LEU A 381 -12.99 -1.01 42.69
N THR A 382 -12.45 -0.35 43.72
CA THR A 382 -11.06 0.13 43.71
C THR A 382 -10.06 -1.02 43.60
N PHE A 383 -10.29 -2.13 44.32
CA PHE A 383 -9.47 -3.35 44.19
C PHE A 383 -9.54 -3.92 42.76
N LEU A 384 -10.74 -4.05 42.18
CA LEU A 384 -10.91 -4.53 40.81
C LEU A 384 -10.22 -3.63 39.79
N VAL A 385 -10.35 -2.30 39.91
CA VAL A 385 -9.67 -1.35 39.01
C VAL A 385 -8.15 -1.49 39.06
N ALA A 386 -7.58 -1.83 40.23
CA ALA A 386 -6.15 -2.03 40.39
C ALA A 386 -5.65 -3.41 39.94
N VAL A 387 -6.42 -4.47 40.20
CA VAL A 387 -5.98 -5.87 40.00
C VAL A 387 -6.31 -6.40 38.60
N LEU A 388 -7.46 -6.03 38.02
CA LEU A 388 -7.89 -6.55 36.72
C LEU A 388 -6.90 -6.26 35.58
N PRO A 389 -6.23 -5.09 35.49
CA PRO A 389 -5.17 -4.88 34.50
C PRO A 389 -3.96 -5.81 34.70
N ILE A 390 -3.61 -6.13 35.95
CA ILE A 390 -2.52 -7.07 36.24
C ILE A 390 -2.92 -8.47 35.81
N LEU A 391 -4.14 -8.89 36.16
CA LEU A 391 -4.71 -10.17 35.74
C LEU A 391 -4.80 -10.25 34.21
N GLN A 392 -5.15 -9.15 33.54
CA GLN A 392 -5.22 -9.07 32.08
C GLN A 392 -3.87 -9.37 31.43
N THR A 393 -2.82 -8.71 31.91
CA THR A 393 -1.45 -8.94 31.44
C THR A 393 -1.01 -10.39 31.72
N TRP A 394 -1.36 -10.94 32.87
CA TRP A 394 -1.08 -12.35 33.20
C TRP A 394 -1.80 -13.32 32.26
N THR A 395 -3.08 -13.10 31.98
CA THR A 395 -3.86 -13.95 31.07
C THR A 395 -3.27 -13.93 29.66
N ILE A 396 -2.94 -12.76 29.12
CA ILE A 396 -2.35 -12.63 27.78
C ILE A 396 -0.99 -13.35 27.70
N LEU A 397 -0.14 -13.22 28.71
CA LEU A 397 1.23 -13.75 28.65
C LEU A 397 1.33 -15.26 28.93
N TRP A 398 0.41 -15.84 29.71
CA TRP A 398 0.53 -17.24 30.17
C TRP A 398 -0.60 -18.18 29.70
N HIS A 399 -1.72 -17.66 29.19
CA HIS A 399 -2.88 -18.50 28.85
C HIS A 399 -3.34 -18.37 27.40
N GLU A 400 -3.13 -17.22 26.76
CA GLU A 400 -3.55 -17.01 25.38
C GLU A 400 -2.40 -17.34 24.43
N GLU A 401 -2.66 -18.18 23.42
CA GLU A 401 -1.71 -18.48 22.35
C GLU A 401 -1.59 -17.33 21.34
N VAL A 402 -2.64 -16.51 21.25
CA VAL A 402 -2.75 -15.39 20.30
C VAL A 402 -3.41 -14.17 20.92
N ILE A 403 -3.11 -12.99 20.39
CA ILE A 403 -3.67 -11.72 20.87
C ILE A 403 -5.05 -11.42 20.26
N SER A 404 -5.33 -11.94 19.05
CA SER A 404 -6.57 -11.72 18.32
C SER A 404 -7.10 -13.01 17.69
N GLU A 405 -8.42 -13.24 17.77
CA GLU A 405 -9.09 -14.35 17.08
C GLU A 405 -9.34 -14.02 15.58
N ASN A 406 -9.25 -15.02 14.68
CA ASN A 406 -9.45 -14.81 13.23
C ASN A 406 -10.92 -14.76 12.78
N ARG A 407 -11.89 -15.01 13.67
CA ARG A 407 -13.32 -15.11 13.28
C ARG A 407 -13.86 -13.84 12.64
N GLY A 408 -13.44 -12.69 13.13
CA GLY A 408 -13.86 -11.40 12.57
C GLY A 408 -13.26 -11.14 11.19
N LEU A 409 -11.99 -11.49 10.99
CA LEU A 409 -11.32 -11.41 9.68
C LEU A 409 -11.97 -12.35 8.64
N GLU A 410 -12.26 -13.60 9.02
CA GLU A 410 -12.95 -14.58 8.16
C GLU A 410 -14.36 -14.08 7.77
N THR A 411 -15.10 -13.52 8.73
CA THR A 411 -16.42 -12.95 8.46
C THR A 411 -16.35 -11.73 7.54
N ALA A 412 -15.37 -10.85 7.76
CA ALA A 412 -15.17 -9.65 6.94
C ALA A 412 -14.76 -10.02 5.51
N LEU A 413 -13.88 -11.01 5.33
CA LEU A 413 -13.51 -11.52 4.01
C LEU A 413 -14.69 -12.15 3.29
N LEU A 414 -15.44 -13.04 3.94
CA LEU A 414 -16.65 -13.64 3.36
C LEU A 414 -17.66 -12.58 2.92
N ARG A 415 -17.90 -11.58 3.77
CA ARG A 415 -18.82 -10.47 3.48
C ARG A 415 -18.34 -9.65 2.29
N ASN A 416 -17.08 -9.22 2.30
CA ASN A 416 -16.55 -8.28 1.31
C ASN A 416 -16.26 -8.97 -0.03
N PHE A 417 -15.55 -10.11 -0.01
CA PHE A 417 -15.29 -10.85 -1.24
C PHE A 417 -16.52 -11.58 -1.78
N GLY A 418 -17.48 -11.97 -0.94
CA GLY A 418 -18.77 -12.46 -1.40
C GLY A 418 -19.46 -11.45 -2.31
N VAL A 419 -19.46 -10.17 -1.91
CA VAL A 419 -19.99 -9.07 -2.74
C VAL A 419 -19.16 -8.88 -4.01
N LEU A 420 -17.83 -8.82 -3.92
CA LEU A 420 -16.96 -8.63 -5.09
C LEU A 420 -17.09 -9.75 -6.12
N VAL A 421 -17.04 -11.01 -5.68
CA VAL A 421 -17.18 -12.20 -6.52
C VAL A 421 -18.56 -12.23 -7.17
N ASN A 422 -19.62 -11.92 -6.41
CA ASN A 422 -20.97 -11.88 -6.96
C ASN A 422 -21.13 -10.78 -8.03
N GLN A 423 -20.69 -9.55 -7.72
CA GLN A 423 -20.78 -8.43 -8.66
C GLN A 423 -20.01 -8.70 -9.95
N GLU A 424 -18.81 -9.28 -9.85
CA GLU A 424 -17.99 -9.62 -11.01
C GLU A 424 -18.59 -10.79 -11.82
N SER A 425 -19.15 -11.80 -11.15
CA SER A 425 -19.91 -12.89 -11.80
C SER A 425 -21.08 -12.34 -12.61
N VAL A 426 -21.87 -11.43 -12.01
CA VAL A 426 -23.02 -10.80 -12.67
C VAL A 426 -22.58 -9.94 -13.86
N ARG A 427 -21.49 -9.19 -13.75
CA ARG A 427 -20.94 -8.40 -14.88
C ARG A 427 -20.57 -9.27 -16.08
N ARG A 428 -20.13 -10.50 -15.84
CA ARG A 428 -19.81 -11.48 -16.89
C ARG A 428 -21.01 -12.26 -17.39
N GLY A 429 -22.22 -11.93 -16.94
CA GLY A 429 -23.46 -12.56 -17.36
C GLY A 429 -23.70 -13.94 -16.74
N ALA A 430 -22.96 -14.30 -15.68
CA ALA A 430 -23.20 -15.51 -14.91
C ALA A 430 -24.27 -15.29 -13.82
N ALA A 431 -24.81 -16.38 -13.28
CA ALA A 431 -25.80 -16.34 -12.21
C ALA A 431 -25.21 -15.81 -10.89
N ASP A 432 -26.09 -15.33 -10.01
CA ASP A 432 -25.72 -14.90 -8.66
C ASP A 432 -24.94 -16.01 -7.91
N VAL A 433 -23.97 -15.57 -7.12
CA VAL A 433 -23.13 -16.39 -6.24
C VAL A 433 -23.53 -16.09 -4.80
N GLU A 434 -24.23 -17.02 -4.17
CA GLU A 434 -24.43 -17.04 -2.71
C GLU A 434 -23.49 -18.08 -2.10
N ALA A 435 -22.32 -17.63 -1.64
CA ALA A 435 -21.39 -18.50 -0.92
C ALA A 435 -21.60 -18.36 0.60
N GLY A 436 -21.93 -19.45 1.28
CA GLY A 436 -22.09 -19.50 2.74
C GLY A 436 -20.78 -19.83 3.47
N THR A 437 -19.78 -20.33 2.75
CA THR A 437 -18.48 -20.76 3.31
C THR A 437 -17.30 -20.29 2.46
N ILE A 438 -16.11 -20.28 3.06
CA ILE A 438 -14.85 -19.89 2.39
C ILE A 438 -14.53 -20.80 1.21
N ALA A 439 -14.76 -22.11 1.36
CA ALA A 439 -14.52 -23.08 0.30
C ALA A 439 -15.48 -22.91 -0.89
N GLU A 440 -16.76 -22.62 -0.63
CA GLU A 440 -17.74 -22.30 -1.68
C GLU A 440 -17.35 -21.01 -2.41
N LEU A 441 -16.95 -19.97 -1.67
CA LEU A 441 -16.51 -18.71 -2.26
C LEU A 441 -15.24 -18.90 -3.11
N SER A 442 -14.32 -19.75 -2.65
CA SER A 442 -13.09 -20.08 -3.37
C SER A 442 -13.40 -20.79 -4.69
N ARG A 443 -14.24 -21.83 -4.67
CA ARG A 443 -14.69 -22.52 -5.89
C ARG A 443 -15.41 -21.60 -6.86
N ALA A 444 -16.24 -20.70 -6.36
CA ALA A 444 -16.97 -19.75 -7.21
C ALA A 444 -16.03 -18.85 -8.05
N VAL A 445 -14.81 -18.55 -7.60
CA VAL A 445 -13.83 -17.79 -8.40
C VAL A 445 -13.41 -18.57 -9.65
N PHE A 446 -13.24 -19.88 -9.53
CA PHE A 446 -12.82 -20.77 -10.63
C PHE A 446 -13.99 -21.24 -11.47
N ASP A 447 -15.09 -21.70 -10.85
CA ASP A 447 -16.29 -22.21 -11.55
C ASP A 447 -16.96 -21.15 -12.44
N ARG A 448 -16.69 -19.86 -12.17
CA ARG A 448 -17.20 -18.71 -12.94
C ARG A 448 -16.14 -18.07 -13.84
N ASP A 449 -14.95 -18.64 -13.95
CA ASP A 449 -13.83 -18.12 -14.74
C ASP A 449 -13.54 -16.64 -14.47
N LEU A 450 -13.50 -16.24 -13.18
CA LEU A 450 -13.36 -14.82 -12.81
C LEU A 450 -11.92 -14.30 -12.96
N LEU A 451 -10.92 -15.19 -12.89
CA LEU A 451 -9.52 -14.82 -13.06
C LEU A 451 -9.23 -14.46 -14.53
N THR A 452 -8.59 -13.32 -14.74
CA THR A 452 -8.17 -12.80 -16.06
C THR A 452 -6.66 -12.69 -16.21
N ARG A 453 -5.92 -12.86 -15.12
CA ARG A 453 -4.46 -12.77 -15.08
C ARG A 453 -3.92 -13.89 -14.22
N ASP A 454 -2.65 -14.22 -14.42
CA ASP A 454 -1.98 -15.17 -13.55
C ASP A 454 -1.92 -14.58 -12.13
N LEU A 455 -2.17 -15.44 -11.13
CA LEU A 455 -2.21 -15.07 -9.73
C LEU A 455 -1.21 -15.94 -8.96
N VAL A 456 -0.46 -15.33 -8.05
CA VAL A 456 0.27 -16.02 -6.99
C VAL A 456 -0.06 -15.39 -5.64
N ILE A 457 -0.40 -16.23 -4.67
CA ILE A 457 -0.50 -15.87 -3.26
C ILE A 457 0.63 -16.60 -2.52
N THR A 458 1.35 -15.89 -1.66
CA THR A 458 2.43 -16.49 -0.87
C THR A 458 2.06 -16.63 0.60
N ALA A 459 2.42 -17.76 1.20
CA ALA A 459 2.27 -17.97 2.63
C ALA A 459 3.39 -18.87 3.15
N SER A 460 3.84 -18.64 4.38
CA SER A 460 4.89 -19.44 5.00
C SER A 460 4.28 -20.48 5.92
N PRO A 461 4.77 -21.72 5.93
CA PRO A 461 4.36 -22.67 6.95
C PRO A 461 5.03 -22.36 8.29
N LEU A 462 4.35 -22.66 9.40
CA LEU A 462 5.01 -22.70 10.69
C LEU A 462 6.04 -23.85 10.72
N PRO A 463 7.24 -23.62 11.29
CA PRO A 463 8.24 -24.68 11.41
C PRO A 463 7.72 -25.84 12.26
N GLU A 464 7.80 -27.05 11.72
CA GLU A 464 7.44 -28.30 12.41
C GLU A 464 8.71 -29.12 12.66
N PRO A 465 9.03 -29.56 13.91
CA PRO A 465 10.31 -30.21 14.23
C PRO A 465 10.59 -31.49 13.43
N ASP A 466 9.54 -32.22 13.05
CA ASP A 466 9.63 -33.54 12.43
C ASP A 466 9.33 -33.52 10.91
N ARG A 467 9.16 -32.34 10.31
CA ARG A 467 8.84 -32.19 8.88
C ARG A 467 9.71 -31.12 8.24
N ASP A 468 10.35 -31.49 7.12
CA ASP A 468 11.08 -30.56 6.28
C ASP A 468 10.09 -29.87 5.34
N LEU A 469 9.61 -28.69 5.75
CA LEU A 469 8.68 -27.86 4.99
C LEU A 469 9.45 -26.74 4.28
N PRO A 470 9.03 -26.33 3.07
CA PRO A 470 9.66 -25.22 2.39
C PRO A 470 9.48 -23.92 3.18
N ALA A 471 10.40 -22.97 3.01
CA ALA A 471 10.31 -21.66 3.68
C ALA A 471 9.05 -20.86 3.29
N GLU A 472 8.54 -21.09 2.08
CA GLU A 472 7.36 -20.42 1.53
C GLU A 472 6.67 -21.34 0.51
N TYR A 473 5.34 -21.26 0.46
CA TYR A 473 4.51 -21.87 -0.58
C TYR A 473 3.98 -20.80 -1.55
N TYR A 474 3.96 -21.12 -2.85
CA TYR A 474 3.33 -20.31 -3.90
C TYR A 474 2.03 -20.96 -4.34
N PHE A 475 0.91 -20.39 -3.91
CA PHE A 475 -0.42 -20.79 -4.35
C PHE A 475 -0.73 -20.07 -5.66
N PHE A 476 -0.82 -20.78 -6.77
CA PHE A 476 -0.86 -20.16 -8.09
C PHE A 476 -2.05 -20.59 -8.95
N ALA A 477 -2.48 -19.72 -9.85
CA ALA A 477 -3.51 -19.98 -10.85
C ALA A 477 -3.17 -19.27 -12.18
N SER A 478 -3.36 -19.94 -13.31
CA SER A 478 -3.17 -19.35 -14.65
C SER A 478 -4.40 -19.53 -15.54
N PRO A 479 -5.28 -18.51 -15.68
CA PRO A 479 -6.50 -18.65 -16.47
C PRO A 479 -6.24 -18.87 -17.98
N HIS A 480 -5.06 -18.49 -18.49
CA HIS A 480 -4.72 -18.55 -19.91
C HIS A 480 -3.79 -19.71 -20.28
N GLY A 481 -3.53 -20.65 -19.36
CA GLY A 481 -2.68 -21.82 -19.62
C GLY A 481 -1.25 -21.44 -20.04
N HIS A 482 -0.70 -20.38 -19.43
CA HIS A 482 0.72 -20.07 -19.59
C HIS A 482 1.58 -21.21 -19.05
N SER A 483 2.86 -21.27 -19.46
CA SER A 483 3.77 -22.33 -19.00
C SER A 483 3.78 -22.41 -17.48
N ASP A 484 3.75 -23.64 -16.96
CA ASP A 484 3.79 -23.89 -15.53
C ASP A 484 4.99 -23.16 -14.89
N PRO A 485 4.79 -22.53 -13.74
CA PRO A 485 5.87 -21.83 -13.05
C PRO A 485 6.93 -22.81 -12.56
N ALA A 486 8.19 -22.34 -12.52
CA ALA A 486 9.31 -23.13 -12.00
C ALA A 486 9.37 -23.15 -10.45
N PHE A 487 8.23 -23.31 -9.77
CA PHE A 487 8.15 -23.28 -8.30
C PHE A 487 8.58 -24.59 -7.63
N GLY A 488 8.67 -25.70 -8.38
CA GLY A 488 9.00 -27.01 -7.85
C GLY A 488 8.03 -27.46 -6.75
N GLU A 489 8.54 -28.06 -5.68
CA GLU A 489 7.74 -28.55 -4.54
C GLU A 489 7.08 -27.44 -3.70
N ARG A 490 7.46 -26.17 -3.93
CA ARG A 490 6.85 -25.00 -3.28
C ARG A 490 5.55 -24.57 -3.95
N GLY A 491 5.29 -25.01 -5.19
CA GLY A 491 4.13 -24.61 -5.96
C GLY A 491 2.89 -25.43 -5.64
N VAL A 492 1.76 -24.75 -5.37
CA VAL A 492 0.45 -25.38 -5.19
C VAL A 492 -0.53 -24.80 -6.21
N SER A 493 -1.03 -25.64 -7.11
CA SER A 493 -2.01 -25.22 -8.11
C SER A 493 -3.38 -25.03 -7.48
N LEU A 494 -3.88 -23.80 -7.50
CA LEU A 494 -5.23 -23.45 -7.08
C LEU A 494 -6.29 -23.88 -8.09
N GLN A 495 -5.92 -24.26 -9.32
CA GLN A 495 -6.86 -24.85 -10.27
C GLN A 495 -7.15 -26.32 -9.95
N GLU A 496 -6.15 -27.03 -9.43
CA GLU A 496 -6.30 -28.41 -8.95
C GLU A 496 -6.98 -28.45 -7.59
N HIS A 497 -6.73 -27.44 -6.76
CA HIS A 497 -7.31 -27.27 -5.43
C HIS A 497 -8.04 -25.92 -5.32
N PRO A 498 -9.20 -25.74 -5.96
CA PRO A 498 -9.90 -24.46 -5.94
C PRO A 498 -10.46 -24.11 -4.56
N GLU A 499 -10.77 -25.09 -3.71
CA GLU A 499 -11.38 -24.83 -2.39
C GLU A 499 -10.47 -24.12 -1.38
N ILE A 500 -9.15 -24.08 -1.61
CA ILE A 500 -8.17 -23.54 -0.66
C ILE A 500 -7.74 -22.10 -0.96
N LEU A 501 -8.23 -21.46 -2.03
CA LEU A 501 -7.81 -20.10 -2.41
C LEU A 501 -7.90 -19.10 -1.25
N PHE A 502 -9.07 -19.00 -0.61
CA PHE A 502 -9.26 -18.07 0.50
C PHE A 502 -8.64 -18.59 1.81
N ASP A 503 -8.40 -19.90 1.96
CA ASP A 503 -7.60 -20.44 3.05
C ASP A 503 -6.13 -20.03 2.94
N ALA A 504 -5.55 -20.12 1.74
CA ALA A 504 -4.21 -19.64 1.44
C ALA A 504 -4.10 -18.13 1.65
N MET A 505 -5.12 -17.35 1.25
CA MET A 505 -5.19 -15.92 1.50
C MET A 505 -5.24 -15.58 3.00
N LEU A 506 -6.06 -16.30 3.77
CA LEU A 506 -6.13 -16.12 5.23
C LEU A 506 -4.82 -16.51 5.92
N GLY A 507 -4.18 -17.61 5.48
CA GLY A 507 -2.86 -18.00 5.95
C GLY A 507 -1.82 -16.92 5.66
N SER A 508 -1.83 -16.41 4.43
CA SER A 508 -0.98 -15.30 3.98
C SER A 508 -1.13 -14.03 4.81
N ALA A 509 -2.30 -13.78 5.41
CA ALA A 509 -2.57 -12.61 6.26
C ALA A 509 -2.42 -12.86 7.77
N ALA A 510 -2.08 -14.08 8.18
CA ALA A 510 -2.01 -14.47 9.59
C ALA A 510 -0.66 -14.10 10.23
N ILE A 511 -0.56 -12.88 10.75
CA ILE A 511 0.65 -12.40 11.46
C ILE A 511 0.76 -13.11 12.82
N TYR A 512 1.44 -14.25 12.89
CA TYR A 512 1.61 -15.02 14.12
C TYR A 512 2.62 -14.38 15.09
N PRO A 513 2.38 -14.31 16.42
CA PRO A 513 1.21 -14.78 17.18
C PRO A 513 0.13 -13.70 17.41
N LEU A 514 0.15 -12.59 16.67
CA LEU A 514 -0.92 -11.58 16.76
C LEU A 514 -2.26 -12.18 16.32
N PHE A 515 -2.23 -12.99 15.25
CA PHE A 515 -3.34 -13.77 14.71
C PHE A 515 -2.95 -15.26 14.67
N PRO A 516 -3.91 -16.20 14.84
CA PRO A 516 -3.63 -17.63 14.72
C PRO A 516 -3.28 -18.01 13.29
N SER A 517 -2.46 -19.05 13.14
CA SER A 517 -2.18 -19.67 11.84
C SER A 517 -3.46 -20.24 11.21
N ARG A 518 -3.44 -20.39 9.88
CA ARG A 518 -4.52 -21.03 9.11
C ARG A 518 -4.10 -22.44 8.73
N ARG A 519 -4.80 -23.44 9.28
CA ARG A 519 -4.58 -24.83 8.90
C ARG A 519 -5.20 -25.14 7.55
N VAL A 520 -4.38 -25.56 6.59
CA VAL A 520 -4.80 -26.00 5.25
C VAL A 520 -4.56 -27.50 5.13
N LYS A 521 -5.57 -28.24 4.66
CA LYS A 521 -5.50 -29.70 4.47
C LYS A 521 -5.20 -30.02 3.00
N GLY A 522 -4.61 -31.17 2.75
CA GLY A 522 -4.31 -31.65 1.40
C GLY A 522 -3.00 -31.13 0.82
N ILE A 523 -2.16 -30.48 1.64
CA ILE A 523 -0.86 -29.91 1.24
C ILE A 523 0.21 -30.29 2.29
N PRO A 524 1.42 -30.67 1.85
CA PRO A 524 1.83 -30.89 0.45
C PRO A 524 1.25 -32.20 -0.13
N LYS A 525 0.70 -33.08 0.71
CA LYS A 525 0.05 -34.34 0.30
C LYS A 525 -1.43 -34.37 0.70
N PRO A 526 -2.28 -35.16 0.00
CA PRO A 526 -3.73 -35.22 0.25
C PRO A 526 -4.14 -35.58 1.70
N ASP A 527 -3.30 -36.34 2.40
CA ASP A 527 -3.51 -36.80 3.78
C ASP A 527 -2.83 -35.92 4.84
N GLU A 528 -2.06 -34.92 4.40
CA GLU A 528 -1.31 -34.01 5.26
C GLU A 528 -2.05 -32.68 5.45
N SER A 529 -1.58 -31.90 6.42
CA SER A 529 -2.02 -30.52 6.62
C SER A 529 -0.84 -29.66 7.02
N VAL A 530 -0.93 -28.37 6.76
CA VAL A 530 0.09 -27.39 7.14
C VAL A 530 -0.57 -26.18 7.78
N ASP A 531 0.06 -25.66 8.83
CA ASP A 531 -0.38 -24.42 9.47
C ASP A 531 0.35 -23.24 8.82
N LEU A 532 -0.38 -22.46 8.03
CA LEU A 532 0.15 -21.31 7.28
C LEU A 532 0.08 -20.04 8.11
N VAL A 533 1.09 -19.19 7.95
CA VAL A 533 1.22 -17.85 8.51
C VAL A 533 1.66 -16.86 7.42
N ASP A 534 1.72 -15.59 7.81
CA ASP A 534 1.99 -14.49 6.90
C ASP A 534 3.28 -14.70 6.09
N GLY A 535 3.19 -14.65 4.76
CA GLY A 535 4.34 -14.85 3.88
C GLY A 535 5.44 -13.80 4.05
N SER A 536 5.11 -12.65 4.64
CA SER A 536 6.10 -11.62 4.98
C SER A 536 7.09 -11.99 6.08
N PHE A 537 6.91 -13.14 6.76
CA PHE A 537 7.96 -13.72 7.60
C PHE A 537 9.18 -14.18 6.79
N ALA A 538 8.99 -14.54 5.51
CA ALA A 538 10.06 -14.98 4.63
C ALA A 538 10.68 -13.81 3.84
N HIS A 539 9.86 -12.97 3.17
CA HIS A 539 10.33 -11.89 2.29
C HIS A 539 9.36 -10.69 2.23
N ARG A 540 9.86 -9.46 1.94
CA ARG A 540 9.08 -8.19 1.86
C ARG A 540 8.02 -8.22 0.78
N SER A 541 8.48 -8.67 -0.36
CA SER A 541 7.85 -8.57 -1.66
C SER A 541 8.28 -9.86 -2.34
N PRO A 542 7.36 -10.81 -2.61
CA PRO A 542 7.67 -12.12 -3.18
C PRO A 542 8.09 -12.00 -4.66
N LEU A 543 9.22 -11.33 -4.89
CA LEU A 543 9.76 -11.04 -6.21
C LEU A 543 10.19 -12.33 -6.90
N GLU A 544 10.74 -13.27 -6.13
CA GLU A 544 11.14 -14.59 -6.61
C GLU A 544 10.01 -15.29 -7.37
N ALA A 545 8.78 -15.22 -6.88
CA ALA A 545 7.62 -15.85 -7.53
C ALA A 545 7.34 -15.27 -8.92
N ALA A 546 7.50 -13.95 -9.08
CA ALA A 546 7.32 -13.30 -10.37
C ALA A 546 8.44 -13.70 -11.35
N VAL A 547 9.68 -13.72 -10.88
CA VAL A 547 10.86 -14.06 -11.70
C VAL A 547 10.83 -15.54 -12.12
N GLN A 548 10.54 -16.46 -11.19
CA GLN A 548 10.40 -17.90 -11.48
C GLN A 548 9.24 -18.22 -12.42
N TRP A 549 8.27 -17.31 -12.55
CA TRP A 549 7.19 -17.41 -13.53
C TRP A 549 7.42 -16.58 -14.80
N GLY A 550 8.68 -16.21 -15.07
CA GLY A 550 9.11 -15.60 -16.33
C GLY A 550 8.78 -14.13 -16.48
N ALA A 551 8.62 -13.37 -15.39
CA ALA A 551 8.43 -11.93 -15.48
C ALA A 551 9.66 -11.23 -16.08
N THR A 552 9.45 -10.50 -17.17
CA THR A 552 10.47 -9.66 -17.82
C THR A 552 10.58 -8.29 -17.16
N HIS A 553 9.46 -7.81 -16.61
CA HIS A 553 9.34 -6.55 -15.91
C HIS A 553 8.53 -6.81 -14.65
N VAL A 554 8.97 -6.23 -13.54
CA VAL A 554 8.26 -6.33 -12.26
C VAL A 554 8.04 -4.95 -11.71
N LEU A 555 6.79 -4.65 -11.35
CA LEU A 555 6.44 -3.50 -10.52
C LEU A 555 6.10 -3.98 -9.12
N VAL A 556 6.94 -3.67 -8.15
CA VAL A 556 6.68 -3.87 -6.74
C VAL A 556 5.98 -2.63 -6.19
N VAL A 557 4.82 -2.80 -5.55
CA VAL A 557 4.15 -1.74 -4.79
C VAL A 557 4.28 -2.06 -3.31
N GLU A 558 5.14 -1.30 -2.65
CA GLU A 558 5.45 -1.47 -1.24
C GLU A 558 4.33 -0.93 -0.36
N ALA A 559 4.14 -1.56 0.81
CA ALA A 559 3.16 -1.10 1.81
C ALA A 559 3.79 -0.12 2.82
N SER A 560 5.11 -0.19 3.05
CA SER A 560 5.82 0.63 4.02
C SER A 560 6.76 1.64 3.36
N THR A 561 6.94 2.80 4.00
CA THR A 561 7.84 3.87 3.54
C THR A 561 9.29 3.41 3.54
N GLN A 562 10.14 4.03 2.70
CA GLN A 562 11.59 3.82 2.75
C GLN A 562 12.25 4.59 3.91
N GLU A 563 11.67 5.74 4.27
CA GLU A 563 12.20 6.62 5.32
C GLU A 563 12.18 5.95 6.69
N GLN A 564 13.27 6.10 7.47
CA GLN A 564 13.30 5.63 8.84
C GLN A 564 12.30 6.42 9.70
N PRO A 565 11.48 5.75 10.53
CA PRO A 565 10.54 6.45 11.38
C PRO A 565 11.29 7.41 12.33
N GLY A 566 10.86 8.68 12.33
CA GLY A 566 11.44 9.71 13.19
C GLY A 566 11.29 9.37 14.67
N ARG A 567 12.26 9.79 15.50
CA ARG A 567 12.22 9.57 16.95
C ARG A 567 11.11 10.42 17.60
N GLY A 568 10.27 9.76 18.40
CA GLY A 568 9.20 10.38 19.19
C GLY A 568 9.26 9.98 20.67
N LYS A 569 8.09 9.97 21.32
CA LYS A 569 7.93 9.50 22.72
C LYS A 569 7.92 7.97 22.78
N PHE A 570 8.01 7.38 23.97
CA PHE A 570 8.08 5.92 24.15
C PHE A 570 7.04 5.13 23.34
N LEU A 571 5.75 5.49 23.39
CA LEU A 571 4.70 4.79 22.63
C LEU A 571 4.90 4.90 21.11
N HIS A 572 5.29 6.08 20.62
CA HIS A 572 5.63 6.29 19.21
C HIS A 572 6.85 5.47 18.81
N ASN A 573 7.90 5.45 19.64
CA ASN A 573 9.11 4.67 19.39
C ASN A 573 8.84 3.16 19.44
N LEU A 574 7.94 2.70 20.31
CA LEU A 574 7.55 1.29 20.40
C LEU A 574 6.76 0.87 19.15
N GLY A 575 5.78 1.66 18.72
CA GLY A 575 5.04 1.43 17.47
C GLY A 575 5.96 1.49 16.24
N SER A 576 6.87 2.47 16.22
CA SER A 576 7.90 2.60 15.18
C SER A 576 8.88 1.42 15.19
N ALA A 577 9.26 0.91 16.35
CA ALA A 577 10.15 -0.24 16.48
C ALA A 577 9.48 -1.55 16.05
N MET A 578 8.20 -1.76 16.38
CA MET A 578 7.42 -2.90 15.89
C MET A 578 7.26 -2.84 14.38
N THR A 579 6.92 -1.66 13.85
CA THR A 579 6.85 -1.41 12.40
C THR A 579 8.20 -1.67 11.76
N PHE A 580 9.28 -1.16 12.33
CA PHE A 580 10.64 -1.37 11.86
C PHE A 580 11.07 -2.84 11.90
N LEU A 581 10.79 -3.59 12.97
CA LEU A 581 11.13 -5.01 13.05
C LEU A 581 10.35 -5.84 12.03
N TYR A 582 9.07 -5.52 11.82
CA TYR A 582 8.25 -6.10 10.75
C TYR A 582 8.81 -5.73 9.37
N ASP A 583 9.16 -4.46 9.14
CA ASP A 583 9.77 -3.97 7.89
C ASP A 583 11.20 -4.53 7.67
N GLN A 584 11.93 -4.91 8.73
CA GLN A 584 13.27 -5.53 8.64
C GLN A 584 13.20 -7.02 8.34
N ALA A 585 12.23 -7.75 8.89
CA ALA A 585 11.98 -9.16 8.57
C ALA A 585 11.69 -9.37 7.06
N GLN A 586 11.23 -8.31 6.42
CA GLN A 586 10.89 -8.24 5.02
C GLN A 586 12.14 -8.09 4.10
N LEU A 587 13.26 -7.49 4.52
CA LEU A 587 14.35 -7.10 3.59
C LEU A 587 15.32 -8.21 3.18
N THR A 588 14.91 -9.11 2.29
CA THR A 588 15.81 -9.96 1.49
C THR A 588 15.13 -10.36 0.19
N ASP A 589 15.38 -9.64 -0.90
CA ASP A 589 15.13 -10.19 -2.26
C ASP A 589 15.83 -9.45 -3.42
N VAL A 590 16.83 -8.60 -3.13
CA VAL A 590 17.58 -7.86 -4.17
C VAL A 590 18.61 -8.76 -4.89
N ARG A 591 18.44 -10.08 -4.87
CA ARG A 591 19.31 -11.03 -5.58
C ARG A 591 18.51 -12.12 -6.29
N ALA A 592 17.32 -11.79 -6.79
CA ALA A 592 16.70 -12.62 -7.81
C ALA A 592 17.58 -12.55 -9.07
N GLU A 593 18.27 -13.65 -9.36
CA GLU A 593 19.10 -13.83 -10.55
C GLU A 593 18.23 -13.72 -11.81
N GLY A 594 18.49 -12.73 -12.68
CA GLY A 594 17.81 -12.65 -13.98
C GLY A 594 17.86 -11.30 -14.69
N GLU A 595 17.55 -11.33 -15.99
CA GLU A 595 17.48 -10.20 -16.94
C GLU A 595 16.22 -9.32 -16.75
N THR A 596 15.63 -9.31 -15.56
CA THR A 596 14.33 -8.68 -15.27
C THR A 596 14.52 -7.21 -14.89
N VAL A 597 13.69 -6.33 -15.45
CA VAL A 597 13.66 -4.90 -15.07
C VAL A 597 12.73 -4.73 -13.88
N LEU A 598 13.28 -4.23 -12.76
CA LEU A 598 12.55 -4.03 -11.52
C LEU A 598 12.18 -2.55 -11.35
N TYR A 599 10.92 -2.30 -11.05
CA TYR A 599 10.39 -1.01 -10.62
C TYR A 599 9.80 -1.16 -9.22
N THR A 600 10.08 -0.23 -8.32
CA THR A 600 9.54 -0.26 -6.95
C THR A 600 8.91 1.08 -6.60
N LEU A 601 7.66 1.06 -6.17
CA LEU A 601 6.94 2.24 -5.66
C LEU A 601 6.86 2.15 -4.13
N TYR A 602 7.50 3.10 -3.44
CA TYR A 602 7.36 3.26 -2.00
C TYR A 602 6.36 4.38 -1.68
N PRO A 603 5.48 4.23 -0.67
CA PRO A 603 4.66 5.34 -0.21
C PRO A 603 5.52 6.43 0.44
N SER A 604 5.15 7.71 0.27
CA SER A 604 5.78 8.81 1.01
C SER A 604 5.35 8.83 2.48
N ALA A 605 6.13 9.50 3.35
CA ALA A 605 5.70 9.83 4.71
C ALA A 605 4.89 11.15 4.75
N PRO A 606 3.91 11.32 5.66
CA PRO A 606 3.40 10.33 6.62
C PRO A 606 2.53 9.27 5.94
N HIS A 607 2.57 8.04 6.44
CA HIS A 607 1.80 6.92 5.92
C HIS A 607 0.97 6.26 7.04
N ILE A 608 -0.10 5.55 6.67
CA ILE A 608 -0.97 4.90 7.65
C ILE A 608 -0.23 3.73 8.35
N GLY A 609 -0.67 3.39 9.56
CA GLY A 609 -0.17 2.27 10.34
C GLY A 609 -0.75 0.92 9.92
N LEU A 610 -0.12 -0.17 10.37
CA LEU A 610 -0.55 -1.54 10.07
C LEU A 610 -2.00 -1.85 10.51
N PRO A 611 -2.49 -1.42 11.69
CA PRO A 611 -3.86 -1.68 12.13
C PRO A 611 -4.85 -0.53 11.84
N ASP A 612 -4.51 0.44 11.01
CA ASP A 612 -5.33 1.65 10.72
C ASP A 612 -6.52 1.37 9.76
N PHE A 613 -7.35 0.38 10.07
CA PHE A 613 -8.51 -0.01 9.24
C PHE A 613 -9.70 0.94 9.31
N SER A 614 -9.54 2.17 9.81
CA SER A 614 -10.66 3.13 9.84
C SER A 614 -10.92 3.71 8.45
N ALA A 615 -12.19 3.84 8.07
CA ALA A 615 -12.57 4.34 6.74
C ALA A 615 -11.89 5.67 6.32
N PRO A 616 -11.75 6.70 7.19
CA PRO A 616 -11.05 7.93 6.81
C PRO A 616 -9.57 7.71 6.47
N LEU A 617 -8.86 6.87 7.23
CA LEU A 617 -7.44 6.56 7.00
C LEU A 617 -7.27 5.72 5.74
N ILE A 618 -8.12 4.71 5.54
CA ILE A 618 -8.13 3.87 4.34
C ILE A 618 -8.42 4.70 3.09
N GLN A 619 -9.41 5.61 3.13
CA GLN A 619 -9.72 6.50 2.00
C GLN A 619 -8.53 7.40 1.64
N GLN A 620 -7.87 7.99 2.64
CA GLN A 620 -6.68 8.81 2.40
C GLN A 620 -5.55 7.99 1.80
N SER A 621 -5.34 6.77 2.29
CA SER A 621 -4.33 5.85 1.77
C SER A 621 -4.58 5.45 0.31
N LEU A 622 -5.82 5.09 -0.04
CA LEU A 622 -6.26 4.83 -1.42
C LEU A 622 -5.96 6.01 -2.34
N ASN A 623 -6.43 7.21 -1.97
CA ASN A 623 -6.25 8.42 -2.76
C ASN A 623 -4.77 8.77 -2.92
N LYS A 624 -3.98 8.57 -1.85
CA LYS A 624 -2.53 8.79 -1.84
C LYS A 624 -1.81 7.85 -2.81
N GLY A 625 -2.15 6.56 -2.78
CA GLY A 625 -1.60 5.56 -3.71
C GLY A 625 -1.85 5.91 -5.16
N TYR A 626 -3.08 6.29 -5.48
CA TYR A 626 -3.44 6.74 -6.84
C TYR A 626 -2.65 7.98 -7.25
N ALA A 627 -2.59 9.00 -6.39
CA ALA A 627 -1.91 10.25 -6.68
C ALA A 627 -0.40 10.03 -6.92
N GLU A 628 0.27 9.33 -6.03
CA GLU A 628 1.73 9.11 -6.11
C GLU A 628 2.11 8.24 -7.32
N ALA A 629 1.39 7.15 -7.59
CA ALA A 629 1.61 6.33 -8.78
C ALA A 629 1.35 7.11 -10.07
N SER A 630 0.39 8.05 -10.07
CA SER A 630 0.13 8.96 -11.19
C SER A 630 1.21 10.03 -11.39
N GLY A 631 2.23 10.08 -10.54
CA GLY A 631 3.31 11.06 -10.60
C GLY A 631 3.00 12.38 -9.88
N ALA A 632 2.09 12.38 -8.90
CA ALA A 632 1.85 13.53 -8.04
C ALA A 632 3.15 13.98 -7.33
N PRO A 633 3.26 15.27 -6.93
CA PRO A 633 4.51 15.81 -6.42
C PRO A 633 4.95 15.15 -5.11
N SER A 634 6.01 14.35 -5.17
CA SER A 634 6.89 14.14 -4.02
C SER A 634 7.79 15.37 -3.86
N GLN A 635 7.96 15.89 -2.65
CA GLN A 635 8.98 16.92 -2.44
C GLN A 635 10.37 16.35 -2.75
N GLY A 636 11.27 17.16 -3.33
CA GLY A 636 12.58 16.70 -3.82
C GLY A 636 13.48 16.00 -2.80
N SER A 637 13.17 16.10 -1.49
CA SER A 637 13.87 15.40 -0.41
C SER A 637 13.18 14.11 0.08
N GLN A 638 11.95 13.83 -0.32
CA GLN A 638 11.24 12.61 0.11
C GLN A 638 11.72 11.41 -0.69
N GLU A 639 11.92 10.28 -0.02
CA GLU A 639 12.34 9.01 -0.64
C GLU A 639 11.15 8.23 -1.23
N GLY A 640 9.96 8.40 -0.64
CA GLY A 640 8.72 7.81 -1.12
C GLY A 640 7.87 8.72 -2.03
N GLY A 641 6.87 8.13 -2.67
CA GLY A 641 5.97 8.78 -3.62
C GLY A 641 6.51 8.86 -5.06
N VAL A 642 7.60 8.13 -5.35
CA VAL A 642 8.22 8.07 -6.68
C VAL A 642 8.56 6.62 -7.01
N LEU A 643 8.53 6.30 -8.30
CA LEU A 643 8.90 4.99 -8.80
C LEU A 643 10.42 4.87 -8.93
N HIS A 644 11.01 3.82 -8.37
CA HIS A 644 12.46 3.56 -8.46
C HIS A 644 12.71 2.44 -9.46
N LYS A 645 13.54 2.67 -10.48
CA LYS A 645 13.94 1.68 -11.46
C LYS A 645 15.30 1.09 -11.09
N ILE A 646 15.34 -0.23 -10.97
CA ILE A 646 16.55 -1.03 -10.82
C ILE A 646 16.65 -1.91 -12.07
N GLN A 647 17.70 -1.70 -12.86
CA GLN A 647 17.99 -2.55 -14.00
C GLN A 647 18.74 -3.79 -13.50
N GLY A 648 18.30 -4.99 -13.91
CA GLY A 648 19.05 -6.23 -13.72
C GLY A 648 20.44 -6.18 -14.38
N PRO A 649 21.28 -7.23 -14.23
CA PRO A 649 22.60 -7.26 -14.84
C PRO A 649 22.51 -6.98 -16.36
N PRO A 650 23.50 -6.26 -16.92
CA PRO A 650 23.39 -5.66 -18.24
C PRO A 650 23.48 -6.72 -19.35
N SER A 651 22.34 -7.17 -19.88
CA SER A 651 22.29 -7.99 -21.10
C SER A 651 21.17 -7.54 -22.05
N PHE A 652 21.27 -6.31 -22.57
CA PHE A 652 20.52 -5.94 -23.79
C PHE A 652 21.13 -6.53 -25.07
N TRP A 653 22.09 -7.46 -24.95
CA TRP A 653 22.74 -8.17 -26.04
C TRP A 653 23.25 -9.51 -25.52
N THR A 654 22.47 -10.58 -25.66
CA THR A 654 23.06 -11.91 -25.88
C THR A 654 23.36 -12.06 -27.38
N PRO A 655 24.49 -12.70 -27.75
CA PRO A 655 24.98 -12.78 -29.13
C PRO A 655 24.06 -13.51 -30.10
#